data_AF-A0AAW2U4U5-F1
#
_entry.id   AF-A0AAW2U4U5-F1
#
_cell.length_a   1.000
_cell.length_b   1.000
_cell.length_c   1.000
_cell.angle_alpha   90.00
_cell.angle_beta   90.00
_cell.angle_gamma   90.00
#
_symmetry.space_group_name_H-M   'P 1'
#
loop_
_entity.id
_entity.type
_entity.pdbx_description
1 polymer ?
#
loop_
_entity_poly.entity_id
_entity_poly.type
_entity_poly.pdbx_seq_one_letter_code
_entity_poly.pdbx_strand_id
1 'polypeptide(L)'
;MFDPHACNLPGISPTHPGLRIKFAGRKILEQFPDQFSPFLHFGCDLQRPFPGTLFRFALRSANAASRSQIKKEVYAPSDVLSLFSSFSEVVSATLLFLRNVKTISIFVKEGPNSEMQLLNCVRKDSVNEPEVERSPFQHIFSSMYGNQLDGLSKDQFLQKLSKSIDRNVPWRSQKLLVSEQNSAGCRSCLWLTSECLGSFHGKNKLTTSDKKFYKFVPWACVATPINSVEIGKKMGGSEENLDESFPNTADVLQKLQASTRGTLDFDGRAFCFLPLPISTGLPVHINAYFELSSNRRDIWFGDDMAGTGRCAQTGTCTSLKRWLPQLMVIFLKELLWNLAQAIYSFPFGQKQKKSSYIKKFLWVTLIPLSSGAFAKLDKRGLSEQIYVTRAEGYSLLKDSIPHQLVDTEISDHLYHKLCALAESKDFNISFLTCQLLENILVRVIPAEWHYAKQVLWVPGNQGHPSVEWVRLLWSYLRSSCEDLSLFSNWPILPVENNHLIQLVENSKVIRDVLNSNGFLNALLAVTGKLDDIEGLFGDATDGGLHELRSFILQSKWFSDGLMDSTHVNIIKHIPMFESFKSRKLVSLSRSLKWLKPESVRDDLLDDDFVKLDSEKERIILENFLGIREPSRVDFYKDYVLSRLSDFIFQEGFLLGIFCDIRSLLTEDNTCKEVFSTTPFVQAADGAWKEPFRLYDPRVPELKMFLHKEAFFPSEPFSDPEILDTLVAFGLRQTLGVAGLLDCARSVSMLYESRDSEAVILARRLLSCLNAVTLKLSYEEVSGHSADTTTSQENALPGGGGEEKLEDFWSDLRSISWCPVYSDPPVEGLPWLASAHKIAAPLSTRPQSQMWIVSSKLHVLDGECSEYLQQKLGWMEPLDLHTLSAQLVGLSKIYNETRLQYDTELKKQIPIIYSQLQNYVRTDDLAFLKSSLVGDNWVWIGDDFVSPDVLAFDSPVKFSPYMYVVPSELSMFQDLLLALGVRQTIADNYLDGPGLENRSTLLIPDSTGVLRGAADLVYNDAPWMETNSVVGKRFVHSSISHDLANRLGIQSLRSLSLVSKELTKDFPCMDYNKITELLESHGDYEFLLFDLLELADCCKAKKLHLIFDKREHPRQSLLQHNLAEFQGPALVAILEGASLSGDEVASLQFLPPWSLRGDTLNYGLGLLSCFSISDLPSVVSDGYLYIFDPRGVAIATPSTRLPSAKVFPLRGMPG
;
A
#
# COMPACT_ATOMS: atom_id res chain seq x y z
N MET A 1 -6.24 -35.48 32.37
CA MET A 1 -7.03 -35.39 31.12
C MET A 1 -8.21 -36.34 31.24
N PHE A 2 -9.35 -35.98 30.65
CA PHE A 2 -10.52 -36.84 30.55
C PHE A 2 -10.81 -37.14 29.08
N ASP A 3 -10.93 -38.41 28.74
CA ASP A 3 -11.33 -38.96 27.44
C ASP A 3 -12.45 -39.97 27.69
N PRO A 4 -13.72 -39.49 27.76
CA PRO A 4 -14.90 -40.29 28.10
C PRO A 4 -15.13 -41.49 27.18
N HIS A 5 -14.60 -41.42 25.96
CA HIS A 5 -14.78 -42.42 24.93
C HIS A 5 -13.61 -43.42 24.83
N ALA A 6 -12.52 -43.20 25.59
CA ALA A 6 -11.33 -44.04 25.62
C ALA A 6 -10.69 -44.30 24.23
N CYS A 7 -10.86 -43.36 23.30
CA CYS A 7 -10.36 -43.49 21.91
C CYS A 7 -9.01 -42.78 21.70
N ASN A 8 -8.68 -41.84 22.57
CA ASN A 8 -7.63 -40.84 22.32
C ASN A 8 -6.48 -40.91 23.33
N LEU A 9 -6.69 -41.47 24.54
CA LEU A 9 -5.62 -41.69 25.51
C LEU A 9 -5.30 -43.20 25.66
N PRO A 10 -4.02 -43.60 25.64
CA PRO A 10 -3.64 -45.00 25.76
C PRO A 10 -3.86 -45.54 27.19
N GLY A 11 -4.38 -46.76 27.31
CA GLY A 11 -4.46 -47.51 28.58
C GLY A 11 -5.63 -47.13 29.52
N ILE A 12 -6.61 -46.35 29.05
CA ILE A 12 -7.84 -46.04 29.80
C ILE A 12 -9.05 -46.83 29.29
N SER A 13 -10.05 -46.99 30.15
CA SER A 13 -11.32 -47.68 29.88
C SER A 13 -12.52 -46.76 30.09
N PRO A 14 -13.71 -47.08 29.55
CA PRO A 14 -14.93 -46.30 29.78
C PRO A 14 -15.31 -46.16 31.27
N THR A 15 -14.83 -47.08 32.13
CA THR A 15 -15.01 -47.05 33.59
C THR A 15 -14.00 -46.17 34.32
N HIS A 16 -12.88 -45.82 33.69
CA HIS A 16 -11.88 -44.88 34.19
C HIS A 16 -11.47 -43.90 33.07
N PRO A 17 -12.38 -43.00 32.66
CA PRO A 17 -12.23 -42.14 31.49
C PRO A 17 -11.19 -41.02 31.68
N GLY A 18 -10.36 -41.10 32.72
CA GLY A 18 -9.43 -40.05 33.10
C GLY A 18 -8.02 -40.57 33.29
N LEU A 19 -7.07 -40.00 32.56
CA LEU A 19 -5.64 -40.20 32.79
C LEU A 19 -5.10 -39.03 33.62
N ARG A 20 -4.67 -39.30 34.86
CA ARG A 20 -3.98 -38.32 35.71
C ARG A 20 -2.47 -38.46 35.51
N ILE A 21 -1.93 -37.69 34.57
CA ILE A 21 -0.49 -37.64 34.30
C ILE A 21 0.19 -36.86 35.43
N LYS A 22 1.11 -37.51 36.16
CA LYS A 22 1.97 -36.84 37.14
C LYS A 22 3.18 -36.24 36.40
N PHE A 23 3.16 -34.94 36.14
CA PHE A 23 4.27 -34.20 35.52
C PHE A 23 5.46 -33.93 36.46
N ALA A 24 5.35 -34.30 37.73
CA ALA A 24 6.38 -34.03 38.74
C ALA A 24 7.41 -35.17 38.79
N GLY A 25 8.69 -34.86 38.49
CA GLY A 25 9.81 -35.66 38.98
C GLY A 25 11.01 -35.93 38.05
N ARG A 26 11.00 -35.51 36.78
CA ARG A 26 12.15 -35.77 35.88
C ARG A 26 13.00 -34.53 35.66
N LYS A 27 14.23 -34.56 36.16
CA LYS A 27 15.22 -33.48 36.03
C LYS A 27 15.92 -33.56 34.67
N ILE A 28 15.26 -33.07 33.62
CA ILE A 28 15.81 -33.05 32.24
C ILE A 28 17.20 -32.36 32.17
N LEU A 29 17.43 -31.40 33.08
CA LEU A 29 18.70 -30.70 33.27
C LEU A 29 19.84 -31.62 33.74
N GLU A 30 19.55 -32.61 34.57
CA GLU A 30 20.56 -33.58 35.03
C GLU A 30 20.84 -34.66 33.97
N GLN A 31 19.89 -34.90 33.06
CA GLN A 31 20.01 -35.91 32.00
C GLN A 31 20.75 -35.38 30.75
N PHE A 32 20.60 -34.09 30.45
CA PHE A 32 21.19 -33.44 29.27
C PHE A 32 21.92 -32.11 29.62
N PRO A 33 22.89 -32.13 30.55
CA PRO A 33 23.54 -30.90 31.02
C PRO A 33 24.27 -30.13 29.89
N ASP A 34 24.82 -30.83 28.90
CA ASP A 34 25.52 -30.20 27.78
C ASP A 34 24.59 -29.33 26.94
N GLN A 35 23.35 -29.78 26.70
CA GLN A 35 22.35 -29.04 25.90
C GLN A 35 22.11 -27.65 26.45
N PHE A 36 22.02 -27.56 27.78
CA PHE A 36 21.58 -26.38 28.50
C PHE A 36 22.75 -25.50 28.97
N SER A 37 23.97 -26.03 28.91
CA SER A 37 25.19 -25.32 29.30
C SER A 37 25.38 -23.92 28.68
N PRO A 38 24.94 -23.62 27.43
CA PRO A 38 25.03 -22.26 26.89
C PRO A 38 24.22 -21.23 27.66
N PHE A 39 23.07 -21.62 28.21
CA PHE A 39 22.11 -20.71 28.84
C PHE A 39 22.45 -20.38 30.30
N LEU A 40 23.08 -21.32 31.02
CA LEU A 40 23.35 -21.22 32.46
C LEU A 40 24.13 -19.96 32.86
N HIS A 41 25.05 -19.51 32.00
CA HIS A 41 25.90 -18.36 32.30
C HIS A 41 25.18 -17.00 32.23
N PHE A 42 24.01 -16.95 31.60
CA PHE A 42 23.21 -15.73 31.47
C PHE A 42 22.19 -15.56 32.60
N GLY A 43 22.37 -16.27 33.73
CA GLY A 43 21.40 -16.28 34.84
C GLY A 43 20.16 -17.12 34.56
N CYS A 44 20.14 -17.87 33.45
CA CYS A 44 19.13 -18.86 33.17
C CYS A 44 19.54 -20.16 33.87
N ASP A 45 19.34 -20.24 35.19
CA ASP A 45 19.62 -21.44 35.98
C ASP A 45 18.68 -22.62 35.66
N LEU A 46 17.64 -22.36 34.85
CA LEU A 46 16.59 -23.29 34.42
C LEU A 46 15.82 -23.92 35.59
N GLN A 47 16.03 -23.42 36.81
CA GLN A 47 15.28 -23.77 38.02
C GLN A 47 14.19 -22.74 38.31
N ARG A 48 14.46 -21.46 37.99
CA ARG A 48 13.51 -20.35 38.08
C ARG A 48 13.14 -19.85 36.67
N PRO A 49 11.98 -19.20 36.49
CA PRO A 49 11.67 -18.57 35.22
C PRO A 49 12.71 -17.50 34.98
N PHE A 50 13.27 -17.49 33.80
CA PHE A 50 14.15 -16.41 33.40
C PHE A 50 13.34 -15.09 33.41
N PRO A 51 13.80 -14.03 34.11
CA PRO A 51 13.07 -12.78 34.27
C PRO A 51 13.13 -11.90 33.00
N GLY A 52 12.72 -12.48 31.87
CA GLY A 52 12.79 -11.88 30.54
C GLY A 52 12.64 -12.92 29.44
N THR A 53 13.17 -12.60 28.26
CA THR A 53 13.29 -13.52 27.12
C THR A 53 14.73 -13.55 26.66
N LEU A 54 15.28 -14.74 26.44
CA LEU A 54 16.64 -14.94 25.92
C LEU A 54 16.56 -15.61 24.55
N PHE A 55 17.07 -14.94 23.53
CA PHE A 55 17.28 -15.48 22.20
C PHE A 55 18.73 -15.90 22.05
N ARG A 56 18.97 -17.08 21.47
CA ARG A 56 20.31 -17.57 21.13
C ARG A 56 20.33 -18.05 19.68
N PHE A 57 21.21 -17.44 18.90
CA PHE A 57 21.42 -17.69 17.48
C PHE A 57 22.82 -18.28 17.29
N ALA A 58 22.92 -19.61 17.15
CA ALA A 58 24.20 -20.27 16.93
C ALA A 58 24.77 -19.92 15.55
N LEU A 59 26.00 -19.42 15.50
CA LEU A 59 26.59 -18.94 14.24
C LEU A 59 26.82 -20.09 13.26
N ARG A 60 26.53 -19.84 11.98
CA ARG A 60 26.74 -20.81 10.91
C ARG A 60 28.23 -21.04 10.65
N SER A 61 28.72 -22.21 11.07
CA SER A 61 30.08 -22.65 10.79
C SER A 61 30.28 -23.00 9.30
N ALA A 62 31.53 -23.15 8.86
CA ALA A 62 31.86 -23.56 7.48
C ALA A 62 31.20 -24.90 7.08
N ASN A 63 31.19 -25.85 8.01
CA ASN A 63 30.56 -27.15 7.80
C ASN A 63 29.02 -27.03 7.74
N ALA A 64 28.42 -26.21 8.61
CA ALA A 64 26.99 -25.94 8.60
C ALA A 64 26.56 -25.25 7.28
N ALA A 65 27.33 -24.25 6.83
CA ALA A 65 27.07 -23.49 5.61
C ALA A 65 27.02 -24.35 4.35
N SER A 66 27.97 -25.28 4.18
CA SER A 66 27.97 -26.20 3.03
C SER A 66 26.68 -27.03 2.93
N ARG A 67 26.12 -27.40 4.10
CA ARG A 67 24.91 -28.25 4.23
C ARG A 67 23.62 -27.45 4.41
N SER A 68 23.69 -26.14 4.62
CA SER A 68 22.53 -25.28 4.84
C SER A 68 21.75 -25.10 3.53
N GLN A 69 20.42 -25.11 3.61
CA GLN A 69 19.52 -24.79 2.50
C GLN A 69 18.90 -23.39 2.66
N ILE A 70 19.19 -22.71 3.77
CA ILE A 70 18.72 -21.35 4.06
C ILE A 70 19.72 -20.35 3.49
N LYS A 71 21.01 -20.45 3.87
CA LYS A 71 22.08 -19.62 3.30
C LYS A 71 23.41 -20.36 3.27
N LYS A 72 24.13 -20.27 2.14
CA LYS A 72 25.43 -20.94 1.94
C LYS A 72 26.63 -20.18 2.51
N GLU A 73 26.41 -19.00 3.08
CA GLU A 73 27.44 -18.13 3.64
C GLU A 73 27.81 -18.52 5.07
N VAL A 74 29.11 -18.52 5.36
CA VAL A 74 29.67 -18.67 6.71
C VAL A 74 29.56 -17.34 7.43
N TYR A 75 29.25 -17.36 8.72
CA TYR A 75 29.28 -16.16 9.56
C TYR A 75 30.41 -16.26 10.57
N ALA A 76 31.49 -15.53 10.34
CA ALA A 76 32.69 -15.59 11.15
C ALA A 76 32.56 -14.70 12.41
N PRO A 77 33.32 -14.98 13.48
CA PRO A 77 33.40 -14.12 14.66
C PRO A 77 33.75 -12.65 14.36
N SER A 78 34.53 -12.39 13.30
CA SER A 78 34.85 -11.04 12.84
C SER A 78 33.62 -10.28 12.36
N ASP A 79 32.66 -10.98 11.76
CA ASP A 79 31.49 -10.38 11.14
C ASP A 79 30.52 -9.88 12.22
N VAL A 80 30.39 -10.62 13.33
CA VAL A 80 29.63 -10.18 14.53
C VAL A 80 30.25 -8.92 15.13
N LEU A 81 31.58 -8.86 15.23
CA LEU A 81 32.28 -7.70 15.80
C LEU A 81 32.14 -6.47 14.88
N SER A 82 32.19 -6.67 13.56
CA SER A 82 31.92 -5.62 12.57
C SER A 82 30.49 -5.10 12.71
N LEU A 83 29.51 -6.00 12.84
CA LEU A 83 28.11 -5.67 13.07
C LEU A 83 27.92 -4.87 14.37
N PHE A 84 28.58 -5.26 15.46
CA PHE A 84 28.57 -4.52 16.74
C PHE A 84 29.22 -3.15 16.63
N SER A 85 30.30 -3.03 15.85
CA SER A 85 30.96 -1.75 15.60
C SER A 85 30.05 -0.79 14.85
N SER A 86 29.48 -1.22 13.72
CA SER A 86 28.54 -0.43 12.91
C SER A 86 27.32 0.00 13.74
N PHE A 87 26.72 -0.92 14.49
CA PHE A 87 25.58 -0.60 15.36
C PHE A 87 25.96 0.38 16.49
N SER A 88 27.17 0.27 17.04
CA SER A 88 27.67 1.18 18.08
C SER A 88 27.78 2.64 17.62
N GLU A 89 27.96 2.90 16.33
CA GLU A 89 28.06 4.27 15.81
C GLU A 89 26.71 5.03 15.87
N VAL A 90 25.59 4.31 15.85
CA VAL A 90 24.24 4.90 15.69
C VAL A 90 23.29 4.55 16.84
N VAL A 91 23.65 3.63 17.72
CA VAL A 91 22.81 3.16 18.84
C VAL A 91 22.42 4.30 19.81
N SER A 92 23.29 5.29 20.02
CA SER A 92 23.01 6.44 20.89
C SER A 92 21.86 7.30 20.37
N ALA A 93 21.83 7.59 19.06
CA ALA A 93 20.73 8.29 18.41
C ALA A 93 19.46 7.42 18.30
N THR A 94 19.62 6.10 18.11
CA THR A 94 18.51 5.14 17.97
C THR A 94 17.61 5.11 19.21
N LEU A 95 18.19 5.21 20.41
CA LEU A 95 17.46 5.14 21.68
C LEU A 95 16.48 6.32 21.90
N LEU A 96 16.64 7.43 21.17
CA LEU A 96 15.87 8.67 21.36
C LEU A 96 14.36 8.46 21.21
N PHE A 97 13.97 7.69 20.19
CA PHE A 97 12.59 7.57 19.76
C PHE A 97 11.91 6.25 20.14
N LEU A 98 12.65 5.32 20.75
CA LEU A 98 12.10 4.09 21.32
C LEU A 98 11.19 4.39 22.51
N ARG A 99 10.12 3.61 22.66
CA ARG A 99 9.07 3.91 23.65
C ARG A 99 9.35 3.24 25.00
N ASN A 100 9.85 2.02 24.97
CA ASN A 100 9.95 1.14 26.13
C ASN A 100 11.41 0.83 26.50
N VAL A 101 12.28 0.58 25.51
CA VAL A 101 13.70 0.29 25.74
C VAL A 101 14.42 1.55 26.22
N LYS A 102 15.06 1.44 27.39
CA LYS A 102 15.81 2.53 28.04
C LYS A 102 17.30 2.27 28.12
N THR A 103 17.73 1.01 27.99
CA THR A 103 19.15 0.65 28.04
C THR A 103 19.44 -0.39 26.98
N ILE A 104 20.52 -0.18 26.22
CA ILE A 104 21.08 -1.16 25.29
C ILE A 104 22.51 -1.41 25.71
N SER A 105 22.87 -2.67 25.91
CA SER A 105 24.22 -3.07 26.30
C SER A 105 24.79 -4.09 25.32
N ILE A 106 26.04 -3.91 24.93
CA ILE A 106 26.75 -4.76 23.98
C ILE A 106 27.93 -5.40 24.70
N PHE A 107 27.96 -6.73 24.76
CA PHE A 107 28.97 -7.50 25.46
C PHE A 107 29.68 -8.52 24.57
N VAL A 108 30.90 -8.88 24.94
CA VAL A 108 31.62 -10.03 24.40
C VAL A 108 32.00 -10.97 25.54
N LYS A 109 31.79 -12.26 25.32
CA LYS A 109 32.17 -13.34 26.23
C LYS A 109 33.20 -14.21 25.53
N GLU A 110 34.48 -14.03 25.87
CA GLU A 110 35.61 -14.72 25.21
C GLU A 110 35.71 -16.21 25.57
N GLY A 111 35.43 -16.58 26.83
CA GLY A 111 35.64 -17.95 27.30
C GLY A 111 34.87 -18.26 28.59
N PRO A 112 34.76 -19.54 29.00
CA PRO A 112 33.96 -19.95 30.15
C PRO A 112 34.37 -19.25 31.46
N ASN A 113 35.68 -19.05 31.67
CA ASN A 113 36.26 -18.44 32.87
C ASN A 113 36.54 -16.92 32.73
N SER A 114 36.23 -16.31 31.59
CA SER A 114 36.42 -14.87 31.35
C SER A 114 35.19 -14.09 31.80
N GLU A 115 35.30 -12.97 32.48
CA GLU A 115 34.12 -12.13 32.77
C GLU A 115 33.51 -11.56 31.47
N MET A 116 32.24 -11.12 31.52
CA MET A 116 31.60 -10.47 30.37
C MET A 116 32.25 -9.11 30.14
N GLN A 117 32.83 -8.89 28.96
CA GLN A 117 33.46 -7.63 28.61
C GLN A 117 32.44 -6.69 27.98
N LEU A 118 32.23 -5.52 28.58
CA LEU A 118 31.38 -4.48 28.02
C LEU A 118 32.09 -3.76 26.86
N LEU A 119 31.50 -3.80 25.67
CA LEU A 119 31.96 -3.02 24.53
C LEU A 119 31.36 -1.62 24.50
N ASN A 120 30.02 -1.55 24.60
CA ASN A 120 29.28 -0.30 24.58
C ASN A 120 27.96 -0.44 25.37
N CYS A 121 27.58 0.57 26.14
CA CYS A 121 26.29 0.64 26.82
C CYS A 121 25.69 2.03 26.63
N VAL A 122 24.44 2.09 26.18
CA VAL A 122 23.69 3.34 26.04
C VAL A 122 22.48 3.32 26.94
N ARG A 123 22.29 4.39 27.72
CA ARG A 123 21.13 4.60 28.59
C ARG A 123 20.42 5.91 28.28
N LYS A 124 19.08 5.87 28.30
CA LYS A 124 18.18 7.02 28.19
C LYS A 124 17.49 7.26 29.52
N ASP A 125 17.70 8.46 30.06
CA ASP A 125 17.07 8.96 31.27
C ASP A 125 16.18 10.17 30.96
N SER A 126 14.94 10.19 31.45
CA SER A 126 14.07 11.36 31.35
C SER A 126 14.39 12.37 32.45
N VAL A 127 14.52 13.65 32.09
CA VAL A 127 14.78 14.72 33.06
C VAL A 127 13.42 15.29 33.53
N ASN A 128 13.07 15.07 34.80
CA ASN A 128 11.83 15.58 35.39
C ASN A 128 11.96 17.08 35.69
N GLU A 129 11.08 17.90 35.11
CA GLU A 129 10.93 19.32 35.44
C GLU A 129 9.82 19.54 36.50
N PRO A 130 9.90 20.63 37.30
CA PRO A 130 8.89 20.95 38.31
C PRO A 130 7.49 21.18 37.69
N GLU A 131 6.45 20.82 38.43
CA GLU A 131 5.06 20.60 37.96
C GLU A 131 4.31 21.81 37.36
N VAL A 132 4.93 22.98 37.30
CA VAL A 132 4.25 24.26 36.98
C VAL A 132 3.90 24.41 35.49
N GLU A 133 4.53 23.65 34.58
CA GLU A 133 4.40 23.83 33.13
C GLU A 133 4.14 22.53 32.33
N ARG A 134 3.28 21.62 32.82
CA ARG A 134 2.85 20.46 32.02
C ARG A 134 1.90 20.91 30.89
N SER A 135 2.13 20.45 29.67
CA SER A 135 1.21 20.74 28.56
C SER A 135 -0.19 20.21 28.93
N PRO A 136 -1.28 20.94 28.61
CA PRO A 136 -2.64 20.53 28.96
C PRO A 136 -3.02 19.17 28.34
N PHE A 137 -2.24 18.70 27.35
CA PHE A 137 -2.44 17.46 26.62
C PHE A 137 -1.57 16.29 27.11
N GLN A 138 -0.82 16.44 28.20
CA GLN A 138 0.09 15.38 28.66
C GLN A 138 -0.61 14.05 28.96
N HIS A 139 -1.87 14.11 29.42
CA HIS A 139 -2.73 12.94 29.62
C HIS A 139 -3.03 12.19 28.30
N ILE A 140 -3.13 12.91 27.17
CA ILE A 140 -3.36 12.34 25.82
C ILE A 140 -2.15 11.51 25.39
N PHE A 141 -0.94 12.04 25.58
CA PHE A 141 0.30 11.33 25.23
C PHE A 141 0.53 10.13 26.16
N SER A 142 0.21 10.22 27.46
CA SER A 142 0.28 9.04 28.34
C SER A 142 -0.70 7.93 27.95
N SER A 143 -1.88 8.27 27.42
CA SER A 143 -2.82 7.30 26.86
C SER A 143 -2.29 6.65 25.58
N MET A 144 -1.55 7.39 24.74
CA MET A 144 -0.92 6.85 23.52
C MET A 144 0.20 5.85 23.82
N TYR A 145 1.05 6.15 24.81
CA TYR A 145 2.22 5.33 25.15
C TYR A 145 1.96 4.25 26.20
N GLY A 146 0.72 4.13 26.68
CA GLY A 146 0.26 2.96 27.43
C GLY A 146 0.80 2.88 28.87
N ASN A 147 0.30 3.74 29.75
CA ASN A 147 0.06 3.36 31.15
C ASN A 147 -1.47 3.36 31.35
N GLN A 148 -2.06 2.21 31.67
CA GLN A 148 -3.48 2.10 32.00
C GLN A 148 -3.80 2.94 33.24
N LEU A 149 -4.39 4.12 33.04
CA LEU A 149 -5.29 4.78 33.96
C LEU A 149 -6.30 5.53 33.09
N ASP A 150 -7.59 5.21 33.27
CA ASP A 150 -8.80 5.64 32.54
C ASP A 150 -9.22 4.74 31.38
N GLY A 151 -10.29 3.95 31.61
CA GLY A 151 -10.92 2.99 30.69
C GLY A 151 -11.57 3.58 29.43
N LEU A 152 -10.89 4.51 28.76
CA LEU A 152 -11.28 5.05 27.45
C LEU A 152 -10.83 4.08 26.35
N SER A 153 -11.77 3.63 25.51
CA SER A 153 -11.44 2.80 24.34
C SER A 153 -10.67 3.61 23.28
N LYS A 154 -9.88 2.92 22.45
CA LYS A 154 -9.16 3.54 21.31
C LYS A 154 -10.10 4.37 20.41
N ASP A 155 -11.34 3.92 20.24
CA ASP A 155 -12.35 4.64 19.46
C ASP A 155 -12.86 5.91 20.16
N GLN A 156 -13.04 5.87 21.48
CA GLN A 156 -13.41 7.06 22.26
C GLN A 156 -12.29 8.11 22.26
N PHE A 157 -11.03 7.68 22.26
CA PHE A 157 -9.87 8.55 22.12
C PHE A 157 -9.82 9.22 20.74
N LEU A 158 -10.01 8.46 19.66
CA LEU A 158 -10.09 8.99 18.29
C LEU A 158 -11.25 9.97 18.11
N GLN A 159 -12.41 9.70 18.71
CA GLN A 159 -13.56 10.62 18.71
C GLN A 159 -13.31 11.91 19.51
N LYS A 160 -12.48 11.88 20.56
CA LYS A 160 -12.07 13.09 21.28
C LYS A 160 -11.08 13.92 20.45
N LEU A 161 -10.13 13.27 19.78
CA LEU A 161 -9.19 13.92 18.87
C LEU A 161 -9.89 14.57 17.67
N SER A 162 -10.87 13.88 17.05
CA SER A 162 -11.62 14.43 15.91
C SER A 162 -12.50 15.64 16.24
N LYS A 163 -12.83 15.83 17.53
CA LYS A 163 -13.56 17.02 18.02
C LYS A 163 -12.65 18.21 18.33
N SER A 164 -11.33 18.03 18.30
CA SER A 164 -10.38 19.13 18.51
C SER A 164 -10.16 19.92 17.21
N ILE A 165 -10.46 21.22 17.26
CA ILE A 165 -10.45 22.14 16.12
C ILE A 165 -9.01 22.34 15.61
N ASP A 166 -8.83 22.41 14.28
CA ASP A 166 -7.58 22.58 13.52
C ASP A 166 -6.60 23.67 14.00
N ARG A 167 -6.98 24.52 14.95
CA ARG A 167 -6.14 25.63 15.45
C ARG A 167 -5.18 25.25 16.59
N ASN A 168 -5.36 24.12 17.28
CA ASN A 168 -4.48 23.72 18.41
C ASN A 168 -4.20 22.21 18.44
N VAL A 169 -3.25 21.77 17.60
CA VAL A 169 -2.70 20.40 17.56
C VAL A 169 -2.10 20.03 18.93
N PRO A 170 -2.48 18.89 19.56
CA PRO A 170 -1.87 18.43 20.80
C PRO A 170 -0.36 18.20 20.65
N TRP A 171 0.43 18.70 21.59
CA TRP A 171 1.89 18.58 21.58
C TRP A 171 2.47 18.33 22.98
N ARG A 172 3.70 17.80 23.01
CA ARG A 172 4.48 17.58 24.23
C ARG A 172 5.98 17.76 23.94
N SER A 173 6.69 18.40 24.86
CA SER A 173 8.15 18.52 24.85
C SER A 173 8.75 17.84 26.08
N GLN A 174 9.93 17.24 25.93
CA GLN A 174 10.67 16.63 27.04
C GLN A 174 12.19 16.70 26.81
N LYS A 175 12.96 16.76 27.90
CA LYS A 175 14.41 16.68 27.89
C LYS A 175 14.85 15.25 28.22
N LEU A 176 15.72 14.71 27.39
CA LEU A 176 16.25 13.34 27.51
C LEU A 176 17.77 13.41 27.67
N LEU A 177 18.30 12.70 28.65
CA LEU A 177 19.73 12.50 28.81
C LEU A 177 20.09 11.14 28.24
N VAL A 178 20.88 11.13 27.17
CA VAL A 178 21.43 9.90 26.60
C VAL A 178 22.89 9.80 27.01
N SER A 179 23.24 8.75 27.76
CA SER A 179 24.61 8.48 28.18
C SER A 179 25.12 7.23 27.51
N GLU A 180 26.25 7.35 26.84
CA GLU A 180 26.97 6.28 26.18
C GLU A 180 28.26 5.99 26.94
N GLN A 181 28.49 4.73 27.29
CA GLN A 181 29.67 4.27 27.99
C GLN A 181 30.36 3.21 27.15
N ASN A 182 31.62 3.49 26.79
CA ASN A 182 32.47 2.59 26.04
C ASN A 182 33.81 2.41 26.77
N SER A 183 34.73 1.66 26.16
CA SER A 183 36.08 1.43 26.69
C SER A 183 36.88 2.73 26.92
N ALA A 184 36.61 3.79 26.15
CA ALA A 184 37.30 5.07 26.20
C ALA A 184 36.77 6.06 27.26
N GLY A 185 35.50 5.93 27.68
CA GLY A 185 34.90 6.79 28.69
C GLY A 185 33.37 6.81 28.67
N CYS A 186 32.77 7.75 29.39
CA CYS A 186 31.33 7.98 29.38
C CYS A 186 31.03 9.33 28.73
N ARG A 187 30.29 9.35 27.63
CA ARG A 187 29.80 10.56 26.96
C ARG A 187 28.31 10.70 27.23
N SER A 188 27.90 11.82 27.83
CA SER A 188 26.49 12.13 28.07
C SER A 188 26.07 13.31 27.20
N CYS A 189 24.97 13.15 26.48
CA CYS A 189 24.36 14.18 25.64
C CYS A 189 22.93 14.46 26.08
N LEU A 190 22.61 15.74 26.29
CA LEU A 190 21.27 16.20 26.59
C LEU A 190 20.55 16.54 25.30
N TRP A 191 19.40 15.92 25.09
CA TRP A 191 18.55 16.07 23.92
C TRP A 191 17.23 16.75 24.30
N LEU A 192 16.73 17.61 23.40
CA LEU A 192 15.36 18.12 23.45
C LEU A 192 14.54 17.38 22.41
N THR A 193 13.41 16.79 22.83
CA THR A 193 12.46 16.17 21.91
C THR A 193 11.10 16.84 22.01
N SER A 194 10.43 17.07 20.89
CA SER A 194 9.03 17.52 20.85
C SER A 194 8.21 16.65 19.92
N GLU A 195 7.03 16.26 20.37
CA GLU A 195 6.08 15.41 19.66
C GLU A 195 4.74 16.14 19.46
N CYS A 196 4.05 15.89 18.34
CA CYS A 196 2.69 16.38 18.11
C CYS A 196 1.78 15.35 17.45
N LEU A 197 0.45 15.55 17.57
CA LEU A 197 -0.60 14.66 17.06
C LEU A 197 -1.55 15.38 16.10
N GLY A 198 -1.65 14.93 14.85
CA GLY A 198 -2.53 15.53 13.83
C GLY A 198 -4.02 15.22 14.02
N SER A 199 -4.88 16.11 13.51
CA SER A 199 -6.34 15.94 13.45
C SER A 199 -6.79 15.40 12.08
N PHE A 200 -7.85 14.58 12.06
CA PHE A 200 -8.39 13.98 10.84
C PHE A 200 -9.60 14.77 10.32
N HIS A 201 -9.39 15.87 9.59
CA HIS A 201 -10.46 16.50 8.81
C HIS A 201 -9.98 16.85 7.40
N GLY A 202 -10.18 15.93 6.46
CA GLY A 202 -10.12 16.20 5.03
C GLY A 202 -11.54 16.41 4.49
N LYS A 203 -11.78 17.50 3.75
CA LYS A 203 -13.07 17.84 3.10
C LYS A 203 -13.55 16.85 2.01
N ASN A 204 -13.02 15.64 1.95
CA ASN A 204 -13.47 14.62 1.00
C ASN A 204 -14.43 13.65 1.72
N LYS A 205 -15.67 13.58 1.24
CA LYS A 205 -16.63 12.52 1.59
C LYS A 205 -15.97 11.16 1.26
N LEU A 206 -15.40 10.48 2.25
CA LEU A 206 -15.04 9.07 2.11
C LEU A 206 -16.33 8.25 2.08
N THR A 207 -16.50 7.47 1.02
CA THR A 207 -17.57 6.49 0.86
C THR A 207 -17.41 5.35 1.89
N THR A 208 -18.52 4.70 2.21
CA THR A 208 -18.69 3.75 3.32
C THR A 208 -17.87 2.45 3.26
N SER A 209 -17.01 2.26 2.24
CA SER A 209 -16.14 1.09 2.07
C SER A 209 -14.75 1.23 2.72
N ASP A 210 -14.28 2.44 3.05
CA ASP A 210 -12.91 2.67 3.56
C ASP A 210 -12.79 2.71 5.09
N LYS A 211 -13.43 1.76 5.77
CA LYS A 211 -13.32 1.60 7.24
C LYS A 211 -11.95 1.12 7.73
N LYS A 212 -10.97 0.88 6.85
CA LYS A 212 -9.62 0.39 7.23
C LYS A 212 -8.62 1.50 7.63
N PHE A 213 -8.86 2.77 7.28
CA PHE A 213 -7.91 3.87 7.57
C PHE A 213 -7.98 4.43 9.01
N TYR A 214 -8.97 4.01 9.82
CA TYR A 214 -9.17 4.52 11.19
C TYR A 214 -8.12 4.07 12.23
N LYS A 215 -6.99 3.46 11.85
CA LYS A 215 -6.08 2.81 12.81
C LYS A 215 -4.87 3.63 13.29
N PHE A 216 -4.48 4.72 12.62
CA PHE A 216 -3.22 5.44 12.91
C PHE A 216 -3.41 6.94 13.12
N VAL A 217 -3.28 7.42 14.35
CA VAL A 217 -3.24 8.86 14.64
C VAL A 217 -1.98 9.45 14.01
N PRO A 218 -2.07 10.47 13.12
CA PRO A 218 -0.90 11.12 12.55
C PRO A 218 -0.04 11.67 13.69
N TRP A 219 1.25 11.31 13.69
CA TRP A 219 2.19 11.66 14.74
C TRP A 219 3.55 11.91 14.12
N ALA A 220 4.24 12.90 14.66
CA ALA A 220 5.67 13.06 14.44
C ALA A 220 6.34 13.69 15.65
N CYS A 221 7.64 13.45 15.74
CA CYS A 221 8.52 13.90 16.79
C CYS A 221 9.85 14.34 16.20
N VAL A 222 10.47 15.33 16.82
CA VAL A 222 11.76 15.89 16.39
C VAL A 222 12.70 15.98 17.57
N ALA A 223 13.99 15.73 17.33
CA ALA A 223 15.01 15.70 18.36
C ALA A 223 16.26 16.48 17.96
N THR A 224 16.82 17.25 18.89
CA THR A 224 18.08 17.98 18.67
C THR A 224 18.98 17.91 19.91
N PRO A 225 20.31 17.78 19.73
CA PRO A 225 21.25 17.77 20.84
C PRO A 225 21.49 19.20 21.34
N ILE A 226 21.35 19.41 22.66
CA ILE A 226 21.58 20.70 23.31
C ILE A 226 23.06 20.84 23.70
N ASN A 227 23.52 19.94 24.57
CA ASN A 227 24.87 19.94 25.13
C ASN A 227 25.39 18.49 25.20
N SER A 228 26.71 18.33 25.17
CA SER A 228 27.37 17.08 25.53
C SER A 228 28.53 17.32 26.49
N VAL A 229 28.81 16.33 27.33
CA VAL A 229 29.94 16.30 28.25
C VAL A 229 30.56 14.91 28.19
N GLU A 230 31.88 14.88 28.13
CA GLU A 230 32.67 13.66 28.32
C GLU A 230 33.12 13.58 29.77
N ILE A 231 32.89 12.44 30.40
CA ILE A 231 33.25 12.13 31.77
C ILE A 231 34.26 10.99 31.71
N GLY A 232 35.49 11.29 32.10
CA GLY A 232 36.54 10.28 32.22
C GLY A 232 36.17 9.21 33.27
N LYS A 233 36.61 7.97 33.04
CA LYS A 233 36.41 6.82 33.94
C LYS A 233 36.83 7.18 35.37
N LYS A 234 35.95 6.96 36.36
CA LYS A 234 36.39 6.85 37.76
C LYS A 234 37.11 5.50 37.90
N MET A 235 38.40 5.51 38.27
CA MET A 235 39.09 4.28 38.69
C MET A 235 38.47 3.80 40.01
N GLY A 236 37.83 2.62 40.01
CA GLY A 236 37.58 1.86 41.25
C GLY A 236 36.14 1.39 41.54
N GLY A 237 35.38 0.89 40.57
CA GLY A 237 34.10 0.18 40.83
C GLY A 237 34.08 -1.19 40.14
N SER A 238 33.64 -2.23 40.84
CA SER A 238 33.45 -3.60 40.32
C SER A 238 32.37 -3.63 39.23
N GLU A 239 32.64 -4.33 38.12
CA GLU A 239 31.87 -4.32 36.86
C GLU A 239 30.50 -5.03 36.93
N GLU A 240 30.06 -5.51 38.10
CA GLU A 240 28.87 -6.36 38.24
C GLU A 240 27.52 -5.61 38.30
N ASN A 241 27.51 -4.30 38.59
CA ASN A 241 26.28 -3.48 38.63
C ASN A 241 26.32 -2.34 37.60
N LEU A 242 25.76 -2.58 36.41
CA LEU A 242 25.67 -1.59 35.32
C LEU A 242 24.97 -0.28 35.75
N ASP A 243 23.98 -0.35 36.64
CA ASP A 243 23.23 0.82 37.11
C ASP A 243 24.09 1.75 38.01
N GLU A 244 25.15 1.25 38.65
CA GLU A 244 26.10 2.03 39.47
C GLU A 244 27.27 2.59 38.65
N SER A 245 27.48 2.09 37.42
CA SER A 245 28.59 2.50 36.55
C SER A 245 28.38 3.84 35.83
N PHE A 246 27.12 4.22 35.59
CA PHE A 246 26.77 5.50 35.00
C PHE A 246 26.80 6.62 36.05
N PRO A 247 27.32 7.82 35.72
CA PRO A 247 27.28 8.96 36.61
C PRO A 247 25.83 9.39 36.93
N ASN A 248 25.62 9.87 38.16
CA ASN A 248 24.30 10.34 38.62
C ASN A 248 23.78 11.45 37.70
N THR A 249 22.53 11.33 37.25
CA THR A 249 21.89 12.26 36.29
C THR A 249 21.95 13.70 36.79
N ALA A 250 21.76 13.94 38.10
CA ALA A 250 21.86 15.27 38.70
C ALA A 250 23.27 15.90 38.57
N ASP A 251 24.32 15.10 38.80
CA ASP A 251 25.72 15.56 38.71
C ASP A 251 26.12 15.86 37.26
N VAL A 252 25.65 15.02 36.32
CA VAL A 252 25.86 15.21 34.88
C VAL A 252 25.17 16.49 34.40
N LEU A 253 23.92 16.73 34.83
CA LEU A 253 23.18 17.95 34.51
C LEU A 253 23.89 19.20 35.04
N GLN A 254 24.45 19.16 36.26
CA GLN A 254 25.22 20.27 36.81
C GLN A 254 26.49 20.56 35.99
N LYS A 255 27.22 19.53 35.55
CA LYS A 255 28.38 19.69 34.66
C LYS A 255 28.00 20.18 33.26
N LEU A 256 26.89 19.71 32.71
CA LEU A 256 26.35 20.18 31.42
C LEU A 256 25.95 21.66 31.45
N GLN A 257 25.47 22.15 32.60
CA GLN A 257 25.17 23.57 32.83
C GLN A 257 26.45 24.43 32.93
N ALA A 258 27.58 23.85 33.37
CA ALA A 258 28.87 24.53 33.46
C ALA A 258 29.70 24.49 32.16
N SER A 259 29.44 23.53 31.27
CA SER A 259 30.20 23.34 30.02
C SER A 259 29.87 24.39 28.95
N THR A 260 30.90 25.09 28.47
CA THR A 260 30.84 26.15 27.43
C THR A 260 31.23 25.66 26.03
N ARG A 261 31.52 24.36 25.84
CA ARG A 261 31.88 23.82 24.51
C ARG A 261 30.72 23.97 23.51
N GLY A 262 31.12 24.40 22.31
CA GLY A 262 30.30 25.00 21.26
C GLY A 262 29.43 24.03 20.48
N THR A 263 28.60 24.68 19.66
CA THR A 263 27.77 24.18 18.56
C THR A 263 28.23 22.83 18.00
N LEU A 264 27.36 21.82 18.09
CA LEU A 264 27.53 20.59 17.34
C LEU A 264 27.01 20.87 15.93
N ASP A 265 27.91 20.88 14.95
CA ASP A 265 27.51 20.77 13.55
C ASP A 265 26.85 19.39 13.40
N PHE A 266 25.53 19.39 13.24
CA PHE A 266 24.70 18.20 13.40
C PHE A 266 23.79 18.06 12.19
N ASP A 267 24.01 17.03 11.39
CA ASP A 267 23.16 16.67 10.27
C ASP A 267 22.05 15.71 10.73
N GLY A 268 20.82 16.13 10.51
CA GLY A 268 19.62 15.41 10.88
C GLY A 268 19.40 14.16 10.03
N ARG A 269 18.62 13.23 10.56
CA ARG A 269 18.27 11.96 9.92
C ARG A 269 16.79 11.70 10.10
N ALA A 270 16.21 10.94 9.18
CA ALA A 270 14.84 10.46 9.28
C ALA A 270 14.76 9.19 10.13
N PHE A 271 13.67 9.03 10.87
CA PHE A 271 13.37 7.90 11.74
C PHE A 271 11.92 7.46 11.55
N CYS A 272 11.69 6.15 11.64
CA CYS A 272 10.36 5.57 11.88
C CYS A 272 10.48 4.69 13.13
N PHE A 273 10.59 5.33 14.30
CA PHE A 273 11.07 4.80 15.59
C PHE A 273 12.54 4.36 15.60
N LEU A 274 13.01 3.76 14.52
CA LEU A 274 14.39 3.40 14.24
C LEU A 274 14.97 4.24 13.10
N PRO A 275 16.30 4.42 13.02
CA PRO A 275 16.94 5.30 12.04
C PRO A 275 16.75 4.78 10.62
N LEU A 276 16.45 5.68 9.68
CA LEU A 276 16.45 5.40 8.24
C LEU A 276 17.76 5.92 7.63
N PRO A 277 18.27 5.33 6.53
CA PRO A 277 19.52 5.74 5.88
C PRO A 277 19.35 7.02 5.04
N ILE A 278 18.63 8.01 5.56
CA ILE A 278 18.29 9.26 4.88
C ILE A 278 18.71 10.43 5.77
N SER A 279 19.65 11.26 5.28
CA SER A 279 19.94 12.57 5.85
C SER A 279 18.83 13.54 5.48
N THR A 280 18.33 14.28 6.46
CA THR A 280 17.26 15.27 6.25
C THR A 280 17.81 16.64 5.83
N GLY A 281 19.12 16.87 5.99
CA GLY A 281 19.75 18.19 5.76
C GLY A 281 19.31 19.27 6.75
N LEU A 282 18.58 18.88 7.80
CA LEU A 282 18.07 19.76 8.86
C LEU A 282 18.89 19.54 10.14
N PRO A 283 19.06 20.54 11.02
CA PRO A 283 19.81 20.40 12.28
C PRO A 283 19.04 19.62 13.38
N VAL A 284 18.15 18.71 12.97
CA VAL A 284 17.24 17.95 13.84
C VAL A 284 17.01 16.55 13.26
N HIS A 285 16.94 15.54 14.12
CA HIS A 285 16.37 14.25 13.73
C HIS A 285 14.85 14.37 13.65
N ILE A 286 14.24 13.72 12.65
CA ILE A 286 12.79 13.71 12.43
C ILE A 286 12.30 12.27 12.53
N ASN A 287 11.32 12.02 13.39
CA ASN A 287 10.65 10.74 13.53
C ASN A 287 9.15 10.87 13.19
N ALA A 288 8.64 10.02 12.30
CA ALA A 288 7.23 10.00 11.93
C ALA A 288 6.83 8.61 11.40
N TYR A 289 5.52 8.39 11.22
CA TYR A 289 5.06 7.24 10.43
C TYR A 289 5.32 7.51 8.95
N PHE A 290 6.43 6.99 8.45
CA PHE A 290 6.74 6.98 7.02
C PHE A 290 6.17 5.74 6.36
N GLU A 291 5.74 5.87 5.11
CA GLU A 291 5.50 4.72 4.25
C GLU A 291 6.85 4.22 3.76
N LEU A 292 7.15 2.97 4.09
CA LEU A 292 8.45 2.37 3.84
C LEU A 292 8.40 1.51 2.57
N SER A 293 9.54 1.36 1.91
CA SER A 293 9.75 0.43 0.79
C SER A 293 9.44 -1.03 1.17
N SER A 294 9.41 -1.94 0.20
CA SER A 294 9.12 -3.37 0.42
C SER A 294 10.07 -4.03 1.42
N ASN A 295 11.35 -3.65 1.43
CA ASN A 295 12.35 -4.07 2.42
C ASN A 295 12.19 -3.40 3.80
N ARG A 296 11.26 -2.43 3.92
CA ARG A 296 10.93 -1.65 5.12
C ARG A 296 12.07 -0.84 5.74
N ARG A 297 13.14 -0.59 4.99
CA ARG A 297 14.35 0.11 5.47
C ARG A 297 14.52 1.50 4.91
N ASP A 298 13.78 1.85 3.85
CA ASP A 298 13.82 3.14 3.19
C ASP A 298 12.43 3.76 3.12
N ILE A 299 12.37 5.08 2.90
CA ILE A 299 11.09 5.76 2.58
C ILE A 299 10.74 5.42 1.13
N TRP A 300 9.47 5.10 0.89
CA TRP A 300 8.99 4.79 -0.45
C TRP A 300 8.81 6.06 -1.31
N PHE A 301 9.23 5.99 -2.59
CA PHE A 301 9.17 7.12 -3.53
C PHE A 301 8.43 6.85 -4.87
N GLY A 302 7.96 5.63 -5.15
CA GLY A 302 7.26 5.27 -6.41
C GLY A 302 7.82 4.02 -7.10
N ASP A 303 6.93 3.24 -7.74
CA ASP A 303 7.13 2.14 -8.71
C ASP A 303 7.23 0.64 -8.26
N ASP A 304 7.62 0.30 -7.03
CA ASP A 304 7.87 -1.13 -6.67
C ASP A 304 6.75 -1.84 -5.87
N MET A 305 5.54 -2.02 -6.42
CA MET A 305 4.47 -2.79 -5.74
C MET A 305 3.96 -4.00 -6.54
N ALA A 306 4.36 -5.21 -6.09
CA ALA A 306 3.63 -6.44 -6.33
C ALA A 306 2.63 -6.70 -5.18
N GLY A 307 1.34 -6.42 -5.41
CA GLY A 307 0.22 -6.91 -4.57
C GLY A 307 -0.56 -5.88 -3.76
N THR A 308 -1.86 -5.73 -4.08
CA THR A 308 -2.96 -5.06 -3.32
C THR A 308 -2.83 -3.58 -2.89
N GLY A 309 -1.68 -2.92 -3.06
CA GLY A 309 -1.43 -1.54 -2.58
C GLY A 309 -1.88 -0.39 -3.49
N ARG A 310 -2.98 -0.51 -4.25
CA ARG A 310 -3.42 0.56 -5.18
C ARG A 310 -4.14 1.76 -4.50
N CYS A 311 -4.30 1.79 -3.17
CA CYS A 311 -5.04 2.85 -2.46
C CYS A 311 -4.22 3.85 -1.62
N ALA A 312 -2.88 3.85 -1.64
CA ALA A 312 -2.09 4.70 -0.74
C ALA A 312 -1.36 5.89 -1.38
N GLN A 313 -1.40 6.06 -2.72
CA GLN A 313 -0.68 7.15 -3.40
C GLN A 313 -1.21 8.58 -3.15
N THR A 314 -2.26 8.78 -2.35
CA THR A 314 -2.88 10.12 -2.19
C THR A 314 -2.93 10.66 -0.76
N GLY A 315 -2.60 9.88 0.26
CA GLY A 315 -2.90 10.23 1.67
C GLY A 315 -1.72 10.69 2.54
N THR A 316 -0.65 9.90 2.62
CA THR A 316 0.40 10.01 3.66
C THR A 316 1.55 10.94 3.27
N CYS A 317 2.03 10.86 2.01
CA CYS A 317 3.14 11.68 1.52
C CYS A 317 2.73 13.14 1.22
N THR A 318 1.51 13.33 0.69
CA THR A 318 0.85 14.65 0.56
C THR A 318 0.56 15.30 1.91
N SER A 319 0.19 14.47 2.89
CA SER A 319 0.06 14.89 4.29
C SER A 319 1.42 15.38 4.84
N LEU A 320 2.50 14.60 4.77
CA LEU A 320 3.81 15.01 5.32
C LEU A 320 4.31 16.35 4.76
N LYS A 321 4.15 16.65 3.46
CA LYS A 321 4.48 17.98 2.89
C LYS A 321 3.65 19.12 3.48
N ARG A 322 2.41 18.84 3.92
CA ARG A 322 1.50 19.80 4.58
C ARG A 322 1.76 19.93 6.09
N TRP A 323 2.14 18.84 6.76
CA TRP A 323 2.31 18.82 8.22
C TRP A 323 3.74 19.10 8.67
N LEU A 324 4.77 18.78 7.87
CA LEU A 324 6.17 18.99 8.23
C LEU A 324 6.47 20.48 8.52
N PRO A 325 5.98 21.46 7.73
CA PRO A 325 6.09 22.88 8.09
C PRO A 325 5.42 23.21 9.42
N GLN A 326 4.23 22.66 9.69
CA GLN A 326 3.48 22.88 10.94
C GLN A 326 4.16 22.23 12.16
N LEU A 327 4.73 21.05 12.00
CA LEU A 327 5.52 20.32 13.00
C LEU A 327 6.81 21.06 13.34
N MET A 328 7.52 21.54 12.32
CA MET A 328 8.70 22.37 12.52
C MET A 328 8.32 23.69 13.19
N VAL A 329 7.20 24.31 12.82
CA VAL A 329 6.61 25.50 13.47
C VAL A 329 6.29 25.27 14.95
N ILE A 330 5.70 24.13 15.31
CA ILE A 330 5.40 23.76 16.71
C ILE A 330 6.70 23.47 17.49
N PHE A 331 7.67 22.78 16.87
CA PHE A 331 8.98 22.55 17.44
C PHE A 331 9.75 23.85 17.70
N LEU A 332 9.71 24.77 16.73
CA LEU A 332 10.29 26.10 16.83
C LEU A 332 9.62 26.92 17.92
N LYS A 333 8.29 26.82 18.09
CA LYS A 333 7.54 27.49 19.17
C LYS A 333 8.02 27.09 20.56
N GLU A 334 8.37 25.82 20.77
CA GLU A 334 8.90 25.29 22.03
C GLU A 334 10.40 25.53 22.20
N LEU A 335 11.19 25.43 21.13
CA LEU A 335 12.61 25.73 21.15
C LEU A 335 12.84 27.23 21.45
N LEU A 336 12.03 28.11 20.85
CA LEU A 336 11.97 29.56 21.12
C LEU A 336 11.41 29.88 22.52
N TRP A 337 10.46 29.10 23.03
CA TRP A 337 9.95 29.24 24.41
C TRP A 337 11.01 28.86 25.45
N ASN A 338 11.69 27.72 25.27
CA ASN A 338 12.80 27.30 26.12
C ASN A 338 13.98 28.28 26.05
N LEU A 339 14.23 28.86 24.88
CA LEU A 339 15.14 29.99 24.69
C LEU A 339 14.72 31.20 25.53
N ALA A 340 13.45 31.61 25.44
CA ALA A 340 12.91 32.75 26.20
C ALA A 340 12.99 32.50 27.71
N GLN A 341 12.57 31.32 28.18
CA GLN A 341 12.68 30.86 29.57
C GLN A 341 14.14 30.88 30.06
N ALA A 342 15.10 30.39 29.27
CA ALA A 342 16.53 30.48 29.57
C ALA A 342 17.02 31.94 29.62
N ILE A 343 16.47 32.84 28.80
CA ILE A 343 16.79 34.27 28.81
C ILE A 343 16.23 34.97 30.06
N TYR A 344 15.06 34.56 30.55
CA TYR A 344 14.35 35.15 31.70
C TYR A 344 14.78 34.58 33.07
N SER A 345 15.21 33.32 33.13
CA SER A 345 15.65 32.65 34.37
C SER A 345 17.06 33.05 34.84
N PHE A 346 17.83 33.82 34.06
CA PHE A 346 19.11 34.36 34.52
C PHE A 346 18.87 35.58 35.43
N PRO A 347 19.42 35.59 36.67
CA PRO A 347 19.35 36.76 37.52
C PRO A 347 19.99 37.98 36.82
N PHE A 348 19.33 39.13 36.96
CA PHE A 348 19.79 40.44 36.47
C PHE A 348 21.19 40.75 37.02
N GLY A 349 22.25 40.29 36.32
CA GLY A 349 23.62 40.50 36.79
C GLY A 349 24.73 39.91 35.90
N GLN A 350 24.51 38.81 35.18
CA GLN A 350 25.56 38.19 34.34
C GLN A 350 25.27 38.34 32.84
N LYS A 351 25.44 39.56 32.30
CA LYS A 351 25.26 39.88 30.86
C LYS A 351 26.12 39.00 29.92
N GLN A 352 27.32 38.57 30.33
CA GLN A 352 28.21 37.77 29.50
C GLN A 352 27.72 36.32 29.27
N LYS A 353 27.10 35.66 30.26
CA LYS A 353 26.55 34.30 30.08
C LYS A 353 25.27 34.30 29.23
N LYS A 354 24.41 35.32 29.38
CA LYS A 354 23.18 35.50 28.61
C LYS A 354 23.44 35.53 27.09
N SER A 355 24.49 36.24 26.64
CA SER A 355 24.88 36.27 25.22
C SER A 355 25.43 34.94 24.69
N SER A 356 25.99 34.08 25.54
CA SER A 356 26.53 32.78 25.14
C SER A 356 25.44 31.73 24.96
N TYR A 357 24.42 31.72 25.82
CA TYR A 357 23.25 30.83 25.67
C TYR A 357 22.37 31.23 24.49
N ILE A 358 22.15 32.53 24.28
CA ILE A 358 21.42 33.05 23.11
C ILE A 358 22.10 32.58 21.82
N LYS A 359 23.44 32.76 21.68
CA LYS A 359 24.20 32.22 20.53
C LYS A 359 24.06 30.70 20.35
N LYS A 360 23.80 29.94 21.43
CA LYS A 360 23.69 28.46 21.44
C LYS A 360 22.31 27.93 21.05
N PHE A 361 21.30 28.76 20.83
CA PHE A 361 20.00 28.28 20.31
C PHE A 361 19.58 28.99 19.02
N LEU A 362 20.19 30.14 18.68
CA LEU A 362 19.98 30.81 17.39
C LEU A 362 20.33 29.92 16.19
N TRP A 363 21.34 29.04 16.32
CA TRP A 363 21.76 28.18 15.20
C TRP A 363 20.74 27.09 14.80
N VAL A 364 19.80 26.74 15.69
CA VAL A 364 18.78 25.70 15.46
C VAL A 364 17.43 26.31 15.06
N THR A 365 17.28 27.64 15.18
CA THR A 365 16.00 28.31 14.93
C THR A 365 15.83 28.56 13.44
N LEU A 366 15.24 27.59 12.77
CA LEU A 366 14.74 27.68 11.41
C LEU A 366 13.45 28.51 11.36
N ILE A 367 13.26 29.37 10.36
CA ILE A 367 12.05 30.16 10.16
C ILE A 367 11.42 29.67 8.86
N PRO A 368 10.16 29.21 8.87
CA PRO A 368 9.49 28.79 7.65
C PRO A 368 9.30 29.99 6.73
N LEU A 369 9.79 29.87 5.51
CA LEU A 369 9.69 30.89 4.48
C LEU A 369 8.59 30.55 3.49
N SER A 370 8.04 31.56 2.80
CA SER A 370 7.03 31.37 1.76
C SER A 370 7.52 30.56 0.56
N SER A 371 8.84 30.44 0.36
CA SER A 371 9.47 29.53 -0.61
C SER A 371 9.28 28.05 -0.29
N GLY A 372 8.82 27.70 0.91
CA GLY A 372 8.84 26.33 1.45
C GLY A 372 10.21 25.92 2.00
N ALA A 373 11.20 26.81 1.97
CA ALA A 373 12.50 26.63 2.60
C ALA A 373 12.51 27.14 4.04
N PHE A 374 13.59 26.86 4.77
CA PHE A 374 13.78 27.35 6.14
C PHE A 374 14.99 28.30 6.22
N ALA A 375 14.80 29.49 6.79
CA ALA A 375 15.88 30.44 7.05
C ALA A 375 16.40 30.35 8.49
N LYS A 376 17.67 30.69 8.71
CA LYS A 376 18.27 30.71 10.05
C LYS A 376 18.03 32.06 10.73
N LEU A 377 17.60 32.05 12.00
CA LEU A 377 17.52 33.25 12.83
C LEU A 377 18.91 33.59 13.39
N ASP A 378 19.48 34.72 12.95
CA ASP A 378 20.79 35.20 13.40
C ASP A 378 20.71 36.64 13.98
N LYS A 379 21.82 37.11 14.56
CA LYS A 379 21.91 38.52 14.97
C LYS A 379 21.85 39.42 13.74
N ARG A 380 21.24 40.60 13.92
CA ARG A 380 21.12 41.60 12.87
C ARG A 380 22.48 41.90 12.21
N GLY A 381 22.58 41.69 10.90
CA GLY A 381 23.78 41.94 10.09
C GLY A 381 24.69 40.74 9.81
N LEU A 382 24.40 39.55 10.34
CA LEU A 382 25.15 38.31 10.03
C LEU A 382 24.58 37.53 8.85
N SER A 383 23.29 37.63 8.60
CA SER A 383 22.56 36.94 7.53
C SER A 383 21.51 37.88 6.92
N GLU A 384 20.85 37.41 5.86
CA GLU A 384 19.81 38.18 5.16
C GLU A 384 18.63 38.51 6.07
N GLN A 385 17.98 39.64 5.77
CA GLN A 385 16.88 40.17 6.56
C GLN A 385 15.57 39.48 6.17
N ILE A 386 14.84 38.99 7.19
CA ILE A 386 13.59 38.25 7.07
C ILE A 386 12.43 39.18 7.43
N TYR A 387 11.38 39.18 6.62
CA TYR A 387 10.23 40.08 6.74
C TYR A 387 8.98 39.34 7.23
N VAL A 388 8.35 39.92 8.26
CA VAL A 388 7.04 39.50 8.77
C VAL A 388 5.99 40.49 8.26
N THR A 389 4.94 39.98 7.62
CA THR A 389 3.86 40.80 7.04
C THR A 389 2.50 40.10 7.11
N ARG A 390 1.42 40.89 7.05
CA ARG A 390 0.04 40.40 6.91
C ARG A 390 -0.34 40.19 5.44
N ALA A 391 -1.49 39.54 5.22
CA ALA A 391 -1.97 38.94 3.96
C ALA A 391 -1.68 39.73 2.65
N GLU A 392 -1.88 41.05 2.64
CA GLU A 392 -1.69 41.88 1.44
C GLU A 392 -0.22 42.09 1.10
N GLY A 393 0.61 42.42 2.10
CA GLY A 393 2.07 42.56 1.92
C GLY A 393 2.76 41.22 1.66
N TYR A 394 2.17 40.11 2.13
CA TYR A 394 2.64 38.76 1.79
C TYR A 394 2.44 38.48 0.30
N SER A 395 1.24 38.75 -0.20
CA SER A 395 0.89 38.54 -1.61
C SER A 395 1.73 39.40 -2.56
N LEU A 396 2.12 40.60 -2.14
CA LEU A 396 2.98 41.52 -2.91
C LEU A 396 4.40 40.97 -3.10
N LEU A 397 4.96 40.32 -2.08
CA LEU A 397 6.40 39.96 -2.05
C LEU A 397 6.66 38.46 -2.20
N LYS A 398 5.64 37.60 -2.09
CA LYS A 398 5.79 36.14 -2.16
C LYS A 398 6.44 35.67 -3.46
N ASP A 399 6.22 36.35 -4.58
CA ASP A 399 6.76 35.93 -5.88
C ASP A 399 8.10 36.60 -6.17
N SER A 400 8.41 37.73 -5.51
CA SER A 400 9.63 38.51 -5.73
C SER A 400 10.77 38.13 -4.79
N ILE A 401 10.48 37.88 -3.50
CA ILE A 401 11.48 37.52 -2.48
C ILE A 401 10.97 36.39 -1.55
N PRO A 402 10.55 35.23 -2.09
CA PRO A 402 10.00 34.13 -1.27
C PRO A 402 10.98 33.54 -0.24
N HIS A 403 12.27 33.81 -0.40
CA HIS A 403 13.34 33.35 0.49
C HIS A 403 13.58 34.28 1.68
N GLN A 404 12.96 35.47 1.71
CA GLN A 404 13.08 36.45 2.80
C GLN A 404 11.76 36.70 3.51
N LEU A 405 10.68 36.01 3.15
CA LEU A 405 9.33 36.25 3.64
C LEU A 405 8.86 35.11 4.53
N VAL A 406 8.35 35.42 5.73
CA VAL A 406 7.80 34.40 6.64
C VAL A 406 6.51 33.82 6.09
N ASP A 407 6.38 32.48 6.13
CA ASP A 407 5.16 31.76 5.72
C ASP A 407 3.94 32.20 6.56
N THR A 408 2.80 32.44 5.90
CA THR A 408 1.54 32.83 6.53
C THR A 408 0.72 31.67 7.09
N GLU A 409 1.06 30.41 6.79
CA GLU A 409 0.38 29.22 7.34
C GLU A 409 0.78 28.90 8.79
N ILE A 410 1.59 29.74 9.42
CA ILE A 410 2.00 29.60 10.82
C ILE A 410 0.87 29.96 11.81
N SER A 411 0.87 29.32 12.99
CA SER A 411 -0.14 29.62 14.03
C SER A 411 -0.08 31.07 14.53
N ASP A 412 -1.24 31.64 14.88
CA ASP A 412 -1.38 33.00 15.43
C ASP A 412 -0.41 33.27 16.60
N HIS A 413 -0.22 32.28 17.49
CA HIS A 413 0.68 32.39 18.64
C HIS A 413 2.16 32.53 18.25
N LEU A 414 2.60 31.81 17.20
CA LEU A 414 3.97 31.93 16.70
C LEU A 414 4.15 33.25 15.95
N TYR A 415 3.16 33.64 15.15
CA TYR A 415 3.16 34.94 14.47
C TYR A 415 3.35 36.08 15.50
N HIS A 416 2.63 36.05 16.62
CA HIS A 416 2.79 37.03 17.71
C HIS A 416 4.17 37.01 18.38
N LYS A 417 4.82 35.84 18.52
CA LYS A 417 6.20 35.75 19.04
C LYS A 417 7.23 36.27 18.03
N LEU A 418 7.08 35.95 16.74
CA LEU A 418 7.94 36.49 15.68
C LEU A 418 7.78 38.01 15.56
N CYS A 419 6.56 38.51 15.76
CA CYS A 419 6.27 39.94 15.90
C CYS A 419 7.05 40.57 17.07
N ALA A 420 7.01 39.95 18.27
CA ALA A 420 7.78 40.44 19.42
C ALA A 420 9.31 40.40 19.18
N LEU A 421 9.81 39.39 18.46
CA LEU A 421 11.21 39.33 18.05
C LEU A 421 11.57 40.42 17.03
N ALA A 422 10.69 40.68 16.06
CA ALA A 422 10.85 41.76 15.08
C ALA A 422 10.83 43.16 15.74
N GLU A 423 10.05 43.32 16.81
CA GLU A 423 10.04 44.53 17.65
C GLU A 423 11.35 44.76 18.41
N SER A 424 12.04 43.69 18.82
CA SER A 424 13.28 43.78 19.61
C SER A 424 14.48 44.40 18.86
N LYS A 425 14.46 44.41 17.53
CA LYS A 425 15.52 44.90 16.62
C LYS A 425 16.92 44.27 16.79
N ASP A 426 17.06 43.24 17.62
CA ASP A 426 18.33 42.55 17.90
C ASP A 426 18.67 41.46 16.86
N PHE A 427 17.70 41.03 16.06
CA PHE A 427 17.78 39.89 15.14
C PHE A 427 17.61 40.30 13.67
N ASN A 428 17.88 39.39 12.74
CA ASN A 428 17.68 39.58 11.30
C ASN A 428 16.20 39.53 10.87
N ILE A 429 15.23 39.58 11.78
CA ILE A 429 13.79 39.60 11.48
C ILE A 429 13.18 40.99 11.72
N SER A 430 12.31 41.46 10.82
CA SER A 430 11.69 42.79 10.90
C SER A 430 10.28 42.81 10.31
N PHE A 431 9.43 43.74 10.77
CA PHE A 431 8.14 44.00 10.13
C PHE A 431 8.33 44.67 8.77
N LEU A 432 7.53 44.28 7.79
CA LEU A 432 7.44 45.00 6.52
C LEU A 432 6.75 46.35 6.74
N THR A 433 7.52 47.44 6.71
CA THR A 433 7.02 48.83 6.76
C THR A 433 7.13 49.48 5.39
N CYS A 434 6.38 50.55 5.13
CA CYS A 434 6.47 51.31 3.86
C CYS A 434 7.91 51.82 3.58
N GLN A 435 8.67 52.18 4.61
CA GLN A 435 10.07 52.58 4.48
C GLN A 435 10.99 51.41 4.07
N LEU A 436 10.74 50.21 4.60
CA LEU A 436 11.49 49.02 4.20
C LEU A 436 11.07 48.53 2.82
N LEU A 437 9.79 48.68 2.47
CA LEU A 437 9.28 48.41 1.12
C LEU A 437 9.99 49.27 0.09
N GLU A 438 10.17 50.58 0.33
CA GLU A 438 10.92 51.48 -0.56
C GLU A 438 12.37 51.01 -0.81
N ASN A 439 13.05 50.49 0.22
CA ASN A 439 14.37 49.88 0.06
C ASN A 439 14.34 48.56 -0.74
N ILE A 440 13.26 47.79 -0.65
CA ILE A 440 13.05 46.55 -1.41
C ILE A 440 12.70 46.87 -2.87
N LEU A 441 12.01 47.99 -3.16
CA LEU A 441 11.67 48.39 -4.53
C LEU A 441 12.89 48.52 -5.44
N VAL A 442 14.03 48.97 -4.90
CA VAL A 442 15.32 49.03 -5.62
C VAL A 442 15.77 47.66 -6.15
N ARG A 443 15.36 46.58 -5.50
CA ARG A 443 15.69 45.19 -5.88
C ARG A 443 14.63 44.52 -6.75
N VAL A 444 13.38 45.02 -6.72
CA VAL A 444 12.22 44.41 -7.38
C VAL A 444 11.89 45.11 -8.71
N ILE A 445 12.13 46.41 -8.80
CA ILE A 445 11.88 47.27 -9.97
C ILE A 445 13.23 47.64 -10.60
N PRO A 446 13.33 47.89 -11.92
CA PRO A 446 14.57 48.33 -12.53
C PRO A 446 15.16 49.57 -11.84
N ALA A 447 16.45 49.53 -11.55
CA ALA A 447 17.15 50.63 -10.87
C ALA A 447 17.06 51.96 -11.63
N GLU A 448 16.89 51.89 -12.96
CA GLU A 448 16.74 53.04 -13.87
C GLU A 448 15.43 53.83 -13.64
N TRP A 449 14.46 53.25 -12.92
CA TRP A 449 13.19 53.91 -12.63
C TRP A 449 13.28 54.82 -11.41
N HIS A 450 14.31 54.68 -10.59
CA HIS A 450 14.50 55.50 -9.40
C HIS A 450 14.75 56.98 -9.83
N TYR A 451 13.90 57.89 -9.36
CA TYR A 451 13.82 59.32 -9.74
C TYR A 451 13.37 59.63 -11.18
N ALA A 452 12.96 58.63 -11.95
CA ALA A 452 12.44 58.88 -13.29
C ALA A 452 11.04 59.53 -13.20
N LYS A 453 10.86 60.68 -13.86
CA LYS A 453 9.56 61.36 -13.91
C LYS A 453 8.49 60.55 -14.64
N GLN A 454 8.92 59.83 -15.66
CA GLN A 454 8.10 58.98 -16.51
C GLN A 454 8.97 57.84 -17.03
N VAL A 455 8.45 56.62 -16.98
CA VAL A 455 9.12 55.41 -17.50
C VAL A 455 8.18 54.65 -18.41
N LEU A 456 8.74 54.01 -19.44
CA LEU A 456 8.02 53.09 -20.30
C LEU A 456 7.86 51.75 -19.56
N TRP A 457 6.64 51.42 -19.18
CA TRP A 457 6.27 50.19 -18.48
C TRP A 457 5.64 49.19 -19.43
N VAL A 458 6.39 48.15 -19.76
CA VAL A 458 5.91 46.99 -20.54
C VAL A 458 5.72 45.80 -19.60
N PRO A 459 4.50 45.43 -19.19
CA PRO A 459 4.24 44.28 -18.33
C PRO A 459 4.70 42.98 -19.00
N GLY A 460 5.49 42.15 -18.30
CA GLY A 460 5.95 40.85 -18.81
C GLY A 460 7.30 40.86 -19.54
N ASN A 461 7.91 42.03 -19.76
CA ASN A 461 9.31 42.12 -20.20
C ASN A 461 10.26 41.79 -19.05
N GLN A 462 11.42 41.17 -19.32
CA GLN A 462 12.36 40.79 -18.25
C GLN A 462 12.80 42.01 -17.44
N GLY A 463 12.50 41.99 -16.13
CA GLY A 463 12.83 43.06 -15.18
C GLY A 463 11.72 44.06 -14.88
N HIS A 464 10.63 44.11 -15.66
CA HIS A 464 9.49 45.01 -15.37
C HIS A 464 8.44 44.36 -14.46
N PRO A 465 7.83 45.09 -13.51
CA PRO A 465 6.74 44.56 -12.67
C PRO A 465 5.50 44.21 -13.51
N SER A 466 4.79 43.15 -13.13
CA SER A 466 3.54 42.74 -13.80
C SER A 466 2.36 43.65 -13.41
N VAL A 467 1.29 43.67 -14.21
CA VAL A 467 0.06 44.41 -13.88
C VAL A 467 -0.50 43.98 -12.53
N GLU A 468 -0.47 42.68 -12.26
CA GLU A 468 -0.93 42.13 -10.98
C GLU A 468 -0.07 42.59 -9.81
N TRP A 469 1.25 42.66 -10.00
CA TRP A 469 2.17 43.14 -8.97
C TRP A 469 1.92 44.62 -8.65
N VAL A 470 1.68 45.47 -9.67
CA VAL A 470 1.33 46.89 -9.49
C VAL A 470 -0.02 47.04 -8.77
N ARG A 471 -1.01 46.18 -9.08
CA ARG A 471 -2.30 46.14 -8.36
C ARG A 471 -2.10 45.79 -6.88
N LEU A 472 -1.30 44.76 -6.59
CA LEU A 472 -0.98 44.36 -5.21
C LEU A 472 -0.23 45.45 -4.45
N LEU A 473 0.67 46.18 -5.13
CA LEU A 473 1.39 47.33 -4.55
C LEU A 473 0.40 48.42 -4.13
N TRP A 474 -0.52 48.82 -5.01
CA TRP A 474 -1.53 49.84 -4.69
C TRP A 474 -2.56 49.39 -3.65
N SER A 475 -2.88 48.10 -3.59
CA SER A 475 -3.70 47.51 -2.53
C SER A 475 -3.00 47.61 -1.16
N TYR A 476 -1.72 47.25 -1.10
CA TYR A 476 -0.90 47.38 0.12
C TYR A 476 -0.70 48.84 0.53
N LEU A 477 -0.45 49.74 -0.42
CA LEU A 477 -0.32 51.18 -0.14
C LEU A 477 -1.63 51.76 0.41
N ARG A 478 -2.79 51.32 -0.10
CA ARG A 478 -4.10 51.74 0.42
C ARG A 478 -4.31 51.34 1.88
N SER A 479 -3.87 50.14 2.28
CA SER A 479 -4.13 49.61 3.62
C SER A 479 -3.08 49.99 4.66
N SER A 480 -1.83 50.20 4.22
CA SER A 480 -0.67 50.26 5.11
C SER A 480 0.13 51.57 5.02
N CYS A 481 -0.19 52.46 4.08
CA CYS A 481 0.53 53.72 3.87
C CYS A 481 -0.36 54.94 4.18
N GLU A 482 0.03 55.72 5.20
CA GLU A 482 -0.65 57.00 5.53
C GLU A 482 -0.12 58.17 4.69
N ASP A 483 1.12 58.06 4.20
CA ASP A 483 1.79 59.11 3.43
C ASP A 483 2.46 58.54 2.16
N LEU A 484 1.86 58.84 1.01
CA LEU A 484 2.36 58.42 -0.31
C LEU A 484 3.62 59.18 -0.75
N SER A 485 4.02 60.25 -0.04
CA SER A 485 5.22 61.03 -0.35
C SER A 485 6.50 60.20 -0.26
N LEU A 486 6.50 59.11 0.54
CA LEU A 486 7.61 58.16 0.66
C LEU A 486 7.97 57.49 -0.68
N PHE A 487 6.98 57.31 -1.55
CA PHE A 487 7.14 56.70 -2.87
C PHE A 487 7.23 57.73 -3.99
N SER A 488 7.32 59.02 -3.65
CA SER A 488 7.44 60.11 -4.62
C SER A 488 8.68 59.99 -5.49
N ASN A 489 9.72 59.24 -5.09
CA ASN A 489 10.90 59.00 -5.93
C ASN A 489 10.71 57.90 -6.98
N TRP A 490 9.56 57.23 -6.97
CA TRP A 490 9.28 56.10 -7.86
C TRP A 490 8.13 56.43 -8.81
N PRO A 491 8.27 56.14 -10.11
CA PRO A 491 7.18 56.22 -11.06
C PRO A 491 6.28 55.00 -10.88
N ILE A 492 5.36 55.07 -9.91
CA ILE A 492 4.43 53.98 -9.58
C ILE A 492 2.98 54.26 -10.01
N LEU A 493 2.68 55.46 -10.53
CA LEU A 493 1.34 55.86 -10.96
C LEU A 493 1.12 55.51 -12.44
N PRO A 494 0.21 54.58 -12.78
CA PRO A 494 -0.06 54.22 -14.17
C PRO A 494 -0.85 55.30 -14.93
N VAL A 495 -0.44 55.55 -16.18
CA VAL A 495 -1.05 56.52 -17.12
C VAL A 495 -1.26 55.87 -18.49
N GLU A 496 -2.10 56.47 -19.35
CA GLU A 496 -2.31 56.03 -20.73
C GLU A 496 -0.98 55.88 -21.51
N ASN A 497 -0.93 54.90 -22.41
CA ASN A 497 0.21 54.52 -23.26
C ASN A 497 1.37 53.78 -22.59
N ASN A 498 1.13 52.86 -21.64
CA ASN A 498 2.19 52.02 -21.04
C ASN A 498 3.30 52.83 -20.37
N HIS A 499 2.94 53.93 -19.69
CA HIS A 499 3.89 54.71 -18.91
C HIS A 499 3.49 54.73 -17.45
N LEU A 500 4.48 54.65 -16.57
CA LEU A 500 4.31 54.99 -15.16
C LEU A 500 4.93 56.36 -14.90
N ILE A 501 4.26 57.18 -14.11
CA ILE A 501 4.73 58.52 -13.73
C ILE A 501 4.95 58.63 -12.23
N GLN A 502 5.82 59.57 -11.90
CA GLN A 502 6.11 59.97 -10.53
C GLN A 502 4.88 60.62 -9.88
N LEU A 503 4.70 60.39 -8.57
CA LEU A 503 3.66 61.07 -7.80
C LEU A 503 4.04 62.55 -7.61
N VAL A 504 3.19 63.46 -8.09
CA VAL A 504 3.39 64.92 -7.99
C VAL A 504 2.16 65.56 -7.33
N GLU A 505 2.38 66.44 -6.34
CA GLU A 505 1.32 67.27 -5.76
C GLU A 505 0.84 68.30 -6.80
N ASN A 506 -0.42 68.19 -7.25
CA ASN A 506 -1.19 69.08 -8.14
C ASN A 506 -1.30 68.70 -9.63
N SER A 507 -2.24 67.80 -9.99
CA SER A 507 -2.87 67.93 -11.31
C SER A 507 -4.37 67.58 -11.34
N LYS A 508 -5.07 68.34 -12.19
CA LYS A 508 -6.51 68.39 -12.42
C LYS A 508 -7.01 67.19 -13.25
N VAL A 509 -7.02 65.98 -12.70
CA VAL A 509 -7.33 64.76 -13.49
C VAL A 509 -8.85 64.52 -13.72
N ILE A 510 -9.77 65.24 -13.05
CA ILE A 510 -11.17 64.75 -12.90
C ILE A 510 -12.24 65.47 -13.77
N ARG A 511 -11.95 66.30 -14.78
CA ARG A 511 -13.05 67.02 -15.49
C ARG A 511 -13.19 66.99 -17.02
N ASP A 512 -12.25 66.47 -17.81
CA ASP A 512 -12.40 66.54 -19.29
C ASP A 512 -12.14 65.24 -20.08
N VAL A 513 -12.01 64.07 -19.42
CA VAL A 513 -11.44 62.87 -20.10
C VAL A 513 -12.37 61.64 -20.19
N LEU A 514 -13.58 61.65 -19.65
CA LEU A 514 -14.45 60.45 -19.73
C LEU A 514 -15.21 60.37 -21.06
N ASN A 515 -14.49 60.07 -22.15
CA ASN A 515 -15.04 59.24 -23.22
C ASN A 515 -15.26 57.80 -22.68
N SER A 516 -16.08 56.96 -23.34
CA SER A 516 -16.33 55.57 -22.87
C SER A 516 -15.03 54.78 -22.68
N ASN A 517 -14.01 55.10 -23.48
CA ASN A 517 -12.69 54.49 -23.40
C ASN A 517 -11.99 54.84 -22.09
N GLY A 518 -11.98 56.11 -21.70
CA GLY A 518 -11.43 56.56 -20.41
C GLY A 518 -12.16 55.95 -19.23
N PHE A 519 -13.48 55.74 -19.33
CA PHE A 519 -14.27 55.05 -18.31
C PHE A 519 -13.91 53.55 -18.20
N LEU A 520 -13.84 52.84 -19.33
CA LEU A 520 -13.49 51.42 -19.36
C LEU A 520 -12.03 51.18 -18.95
N ASN A 521 -11.10 52.05 -19.38
CA ASN A 521 -9.70 52.00 -18.97
C ASN A 521 -9.52 52.31 -17.48
N ALA A 522 -10.32 53.22 -16.92
CA ALA A 522 -10.34 53.48 -15.49
C ALA A 522 -10.85 52.26 -14.70
N LEU A 523 -11.89 51.56 -15.18
CA LEU A 523 -12.37 50.32 -14.58
C LEU A 523 -11.27 49.24 -14.56
N LEU A 524 -10.56 49.05 -15.67
CA LEU A 524 -9.44 48.11 -15.75
C LEU A 524 -8.25 48.55 -14.87
N ALA A 525 -7.97 49.85 -14.77
CA ALA A 525 -6.90 50.36 -13.91
C ALA A 525 -7.19 50.17 -12.41
N VAL A 526 -8.45 50.30 -12.00
CA VAL A 526 -8.88 50.08 -10.61
C VAL A 526 -8.90 48.59 -10.24
N THR A 527 -9.29 47.73 -11.19
CA THR A 527 -9.42 46.28 -10.97
C THR A 527 -8.16 45.50 -11.29
N GLY A 528 -7.24 46.03 -12.10
CA GLY A 528 -5.99 45.42 -12.55
C GLY A 528 -6.12 44.08 -13.32
N LYS A 529 -7.24 43.38 -13.18
CA LYS A 529 -7.62 42.11 -13.80
C LYS A 529 -9.09 42.18 -14.24
N LEU A 530 -9.38 41.59 -15.39
CA LEU A 530 -10.74 41.56 -15.96
C LEU A 530 -11.74 40.83 -15.04
N ASP A 531 -11.31 39.77 -14.33
CA ASP A 531 -12.17 38.94 -13.47
C ASP A 531 -12.71 39.68 -12.22
N ASP A 532 -12.03 40.74 -11.79
CA ASP A 532 -12.37 41.50 -10.58
C ASP A 532 -13.36 42.65 -10.85
N ILE A 533 -13.66 42.95 -12.13
CA ILE A 533 -14.55 44.04 -12.54
C ILE A 533 -15.98 43.82 -12.03
N GLU A 534 -16.47 42.58 -12.05
CA GLU A 534 -17.82 42.25 -11.58
C GLU A 534 -18.00 42.60 -10.09
N GLY A 535 -16.94 42.44 -9.29
CA GLY A 535 -16.94 42.77 -7.86
C GLY A 535 -17.10 44.27 -7.56
N LEU A 536 -16.80 45.17 -8.51
CA LEU A 536 -17.02 46.61 -8.35
C LEU A 536 -18.50 47.00 -8.33
N PHE A 537 -19.36 46.17 -8.92
CA PHE A 537 -20.78 46.45 -9.08
C PHE A 537 -21.65 45.71 -8.05
N GLY A 538 -21.05 45.08 -7.04
CA GLY A 538 -21.77 44.30 -6.02
C GLY A 538 -22.81 45.10 -5.23
N ASP A 539 -22.62 46.41 -5.08
CA ASP A 539 -23.54 47.33 -4.40
C ASP A 539 -24.33 48.23 -5.38
N ALA A 540 -24.23 48.00 -6.69
CA ALA A 540 -24.90 48.82 -7.70
C ALA A 540 -26.41 48.52 -7.77
N THR A 541 -27.23 49.54 -8.01
CA THR A 541 -28.68 49.34 -8.22
C THR A 541 -28.95 48.91 -9.66
N ASP A 542 -29.98 48.06 -9.86
CA ASP A 542 -30.39 47.61 -11.20
C ASP A 542 -30.67 48.79 -12.14
N GLY A 543 -31.29 49.86 -11.63
CA GLY A 543 -31.53 51.08 -12.39
C GLY A 543 -30.23 51.76 -12.88
N GLY A 544 -29.19 51.79 -12.03
CA GLY A 544 -27.89 52.33 -12.41
C GLY A 544 -27.17 51.48 -13.46
N LEU A 545 -27.34 50.16 -13.41
CA LEU A 545 -26.76 49.24 -14.39
C LEU A 545 -27.50 49.29 -15.75
N HIS A 546 -28.81 49.53 -15.77
CA HIS A 546 -29.55 49.79 -17.02
C HIS A 546 -29.16 51.13 -17.66
N GLU A 547 -28.94 52.18 -16.87
CA GLU A 547 -28.39 53.44 -17.39
C GLU A 547 -26.98 53.26 -17.95
N LEU A 548 -26.15 52.47 -17.27
CA LEU A 548 -24.81 52.12 -17.73
C LEU A 548 -24.84 51.33 -19.05
N ARG A 549 -25.75 50.35 -19.17
CA ARG A 549 -26.03 49.59 -20.41
C ARG A 549 -26.38 50.55 -21.55
N SER A 550 -27.30 51.50 -21.31
CA SER A 550 -27.72 52.50 -22.29
C SER A 550 -26.62 53.49 -22.69
N PHE A 551 -25.70 53.79 -21.77
CA PHE A 551 -24.55 54.66 -22.03
C PHE A 551 -23.46 53.96 -22.85
N ILE A 552 -23.11 52.71 -22.50
CA ILE A 552 -22.05 51.93 -23.14
C ILE A 552 -22.47 51.42 -24.52
N LEU A 553 -23.70 50.92 -24.69
CA LEU A 553 -24.18 50.30 -25.94
C LEU A 553 -24.70 51.30 -26.98
N GLN A 554 -24.17 52.53 -27.00
CA GLN A 554 -24.51 53.51 -28.03
C GLN A 554 -23.67 53.26 -29.30
N SER A 555 -24.32 53.25 -30.46
CA SER A 555 -23.68 52.96 -31.75
C SER A 555 -22.47 53.84 -32.08
N LYS A 556 -22.46 55.09 -31.56
CA LYS A 556 -21.36 56.05 -31.74
C LYS A 556 -20.01 55.57 -31.20
N TRP A 557 -20.00 54.66 -30.22
CA TRP A 557 -18.78 54.11 -29.62
C TRP A 557 -18.21 52.93 -30.42
N PHE A 558 -19.05 52.29 -31.25
CA PHE A 558 -18.69 51.12 -32.06
C PHE A 558 -18.46 51.49 -33.55
N SER A 559 -18.66 52.75 -33.91
CA SER A 559 -18.26 53.34 -35.20
C SER A 559 -16.88 54.00 -35.11
N ASP A 560 -16.13 54.04 -36.21
CA ASP A 560 -14.84 54.74 -36.37
C ASP A 560 -13.61 54.15 -35.64
N GLY A 561 -13.64 52.88 -35.22
CA GLY A 561 -12.46 52.20 -34.67
C GLY A 561 -12.02 52.68 -33.29
N LEU A 562 -12.92 53.34 -32.55
CA LEU A 562 -12.66 53.88 -31.22
C LEU A 562 -12.56 52.81 -30.12
N MET A 563 -13.10 51.60 -30.33
CA MET A 563 -13.05 50.48 -29.38
C MET A 563 -12.11 49.37 -29.88
N ASP A 564 -11.19 48.93 -29.03
CA ASP A 564 -10.30 47.78 -29.31
C ASP A 564 -10.79 46.51 -28.59
N SER A 565 -10.08 45.39 -28.81
CA SER A 565 -10.40 44.10 -28.19
C SER A 565 -10.32 44.11 -26.66
N THR A 566 -9.52 44.99 -26.05
CA THR A 566 -9.43 45.12 -24.59
C THR A 566 -10.67 45.80 -24.02
N HIS A 567 -11.18 46.85 -24.66
CA HIS A 567 -12.43 47.50 -24.27
C HIS A 567 -13.63 46.55 -24.40
N VAL A 568 -13.67 45.76 -25.49
CA VAL A 568 -14.68 44.72 -25.71
C VAL A 568 -14.66 43.67 -24.58
N ASN A 569 -13.47 43.25 -24.13
CA ASN A 569 -13.34 42.31 -23.02
C ASN A 569 -13.80 42.95 -21.70
N ILE A 570 -13.44 44.20 -21.41
CA ILE A 570 -13.92 44.90 -20.20
C ILE A 570 -15.45 44.91 -20.16
N ILE A 571 -16.11 45.24 -21.28
CA ILE A 571 -17.57 45.26 -21.41
C ILE A 571 -18.20 43.90 -21.07
N LYS A 572 -17.56 42.78 -21.47
CA LYS A 572 -18.04 41.43 -21.15
C LYS A 572 -18.06 41.11 -19.65
N HIS A 573 -17.20 41.73 -18.86
CA HIS A 573 -17.12 41.49 -17.42
C HIS A 573 -18.07 42.40 -16.59
N ILE A 574 -18.77 43.34 -17.22
CA ILE A 574 -19.74 44.22 -16.54
C ILE A 574 -21.10 43.49 -16.41
N PRO A 575 -21.69 43.39 -15.20
CA PRO A 575 -22.98 42.72 -15.00
C PRO A 575 -24.15 43.64 -15.41
N MET A 576 -24.28 43.91 -16.71
CA MET A 576 -25.30 44.81 -17.27
C MET A 576 -26.19 44.16 -18.34
N PHE A 577 -26.07 42.85 -18.55
CA PHE A 577 -26.85 42.12 -19.55
C PHE A 577 -28.01 41.38 -18.90
N GLU A 578 -29.24 41.60 -19.37
CA GLU A 578 -30.44 40.97 -18.82
C GLU A 578 -30.57 39.53 -19.31
N SER A 579 -30.69 38.58 -18.38
CA SER A 579 -30.99 37.18 -18.70
C SER A 579 -32.45 37.01 -19.16
N PHE A 580 -32.70 36.07 -20.06
CA PHE A 580 -34.01 35.92 -20.71
C PHE A 580 -35.12 35.50 -19.71
N LYS A 581 -34.84 34.54 -18.82
CA LYS A 581 -35.87 33.95 -17.93
C LYS A 581 -36.03 34.70 -16.61
N SER A 582 -34.95 34.89 -15.84
CA SER A 582 -35.00 35.52 -14.52
C SER A 582 -34.88 37.04 -14.53
N ARG A 583 -34.56 37.64 -15.69
CA ARG A 583 -34.33 39.08 -15.87
C ARG A 583 -33.24 39.65 -14.96
N LYS A 584 -32.28 38.81 -14.55
CA LYS A 584 -31.14 39.25 -13.74
C LYS A 584 -30.09 39.87 -14.62
N LEU A 585 -29.43 40.91 -14.11
CA LEU A 585 -28.29 41.53 -14.78
C LEU A 585 -27.02 40.72 -14.49
N VAL A 586 -26.37 40.25 -15.56
CA VAL A 586 -25.32 39.23 -15.50
C VAL A 586 -24.16 39.56 -16.45
N SER A 587 -22.92 39.18 -16.10
CA SER A 587 -21.71 39.39 -16.90
C SER A 587 -21.50 38.31 -17.97
N LEU A 588 -21.09 38.66 -19.19
CA LEU A 588 -20.91 37.74 -20.33
C LEU A 588 -19.66 36.84 -20.22
N SER A 589 -18.82 37.03 -19.20
CA SER A 589 -17.56 36.31 -19.04
C SER A 589 -17.67 34.92 -18.40
N ARG A 590 -18.77 34.63 -17.68
CA ARG A 590 -18.88 33.42 -16.83
C ARG A 590 -19.81 32.32 -17.33
N SER A 591 -20.76 32.62 -18.22
CA SER A 591 -21.60 31.62 -18.88
C SER A 591 -21.74 31.95 -20.36
N LEU A 592 -21.83 30.91 -21.21
CA LEU A 592 -22.01 31.07 -22.64
C LEU A 592 -23.39 31.69 -22.89
N LYS A 593 -23.45 33.01 -23.04
CA LYS A 593 -24.73 33.69 -23.20
C LYS A 593 -25.08 33.92 -24.65
N TRP A 594 -26.00 33.13 -25.18
CA TRP A 594 -26.35 33.09 -26.59
C TRP A 594 -27.47 34.10 -26.88
N LEU A 595 -27.62 34.56 -28.12
CA LEU A 595 -28.84 35.25 -28.53
C LEU A 595 -29.94 34.22 -28.77
N LYS A 596 -31.20 34.63 -28.53
CA LYS A 596 -32.37 33.78 -28.80
C LYS A 596 -32.44 33.50 -30.32
N PRO A 597 -32.36 32.23 -30.76
CA PRO A 597 -32.57 31.88 -32.16
C PRO A 597 -34.00 32.16 -32.64
N GLU A 598 -34.13 32.64 -33.87
CA GLU A 598 -35.42 32.85 -34.52
C GLU A 598 -36.23 31.54 -34.62
N SER A 599 -37.52 31.59 -34.25
CA SER A 599 -38.48 30.46 -34.35
C SER A 599 -38.23 29.25 -33.43
N VAL A 600 -37.76 29.49 -32.21
CA VAL A 600 -37.64 28.48 -31.14
C VAL A 600 -38.61 28.79 -29.99
N ARG A 601 -39.13 27.75 -29.32
CA ARG A 601 -40.06 27.89 -28.19
C ARG A 601 -39.38 28.57 -26.99
N ASP A 602 -40.02 29.62 -26.47
CA ASP A 602 -39.53 30.41 -25.32
C ASP A 602 -39.35 29.56 -24.05
N ASP A 603 -40.12 28.48 -23.92
CA ASP A 603 -40.08 27.55 -22.79
C ASP A 603 -38.75 26.77 -22.67
N LEU A 604 -38.01 26.63 -23.78
CA LEU A 604 -36.72 25.94 -23.82
C LEU A 604 -35.55 26.86 -23.42
N LEU A 605 -35.79 28.16 -23.28
CA LEU A 605 -34.77 29.17 -22.96
C LEU A 605 -34.65 29.37 -21.45
N ASP A 606 -33.44 29.62 -20.96
CA ASP A 606 -33.16 29.93 -19.56
C ASP A 606 -32.31 31.21 -19.39
N ASP A 607 -31.57 31.32 -18.29
CA ASP A 607 -30.72 32.47 -17.99
C ASP A 607 -29.44 32.57 -18.82
N ASP A 608 -29.12 31.55 -19.62
CA ASP A 608 -28.01 31.56 -20.59
C ASP A 608 -28.39 32.28 -21.90
N PHE A 609 -29.61 32.78 -22.06
CA PHE A 609 -29.95 33.64 -23.21
C PHE A 609 -29.98 35.11 -22.80
N VAL A 610 -29.36 35.98 -23.60
CA VAL A 610 -29.43 37.44 -23.39
C VAL A 610 -30.70 37.98 -24.02
N LYS A 611 -31.44 38.78 -23.26
CA LYS A 611 -32.60 39.49 -23.77
C LYS A 611 -32.17 40.75 -24.51
N LEU A 612 -32.77 40.97 -25.67
CA LEU A 612 -32.51 42.12 -26.55
C LEU A 612 -33.56 43.22 -26.32
N ASP A 613 -33.12 44.47 -26.22
CA ASP A 613 -34.01 45.63 -26.13
C ASP A 613 -34.17 46.36 -27.47
N SER A 614 -33.21 46.21 -28.40
CA SER A 614 -33.28 46.84 -29.72
C SER A 614 -32.45 46.14 -30.80
N GLU A 615 -32.82 46.34 -32.07
CA GLU A 615 -32.07 45.83 -33.23
C GLU A 615 -30.63 46.38 -33.32
N LYS A 616 -30.42 47.61 -32.85
CA LYS A 616 -29.09 48.21 -32.79
C LYS A 616 -28.19 47.50 -31.79
N GLU A 617 -28.76 46.99 -30.71
CA GLU A 617 -28.04 46.22 -29.69
C GLU A 617 -27.69 44.82 -30.19
N ARG A 618 -28.57 44.17 -30.99
CA ARG A 618 -28.27 42.90 -31.66
C ARG A 618 -26.99 42.99 -32.50
N ILE A 619 -26.89 44.02 -33.34
CA ILE A 619 -25.72 44.28 -34.20
C ILE A 619 -24.44 44.46 -33.35
N ILE A 620 -24.53 45.11 -32.19
CA ILE A 620 -23.38 45.32 -31.29
C ILE A 620 -22.96 43.99 -30.64
N LEU A 621 -23.92 43.20 -30.16
CA LEU A 621 -23.65 41.93 -29.49
C LEU A 621 -23.05 40.89 -30.45
N GLU A 622 -23.55 40.80 -31.67
CA GLU A 622 -23.06 39.89 -32.71
C GLU A 622 -21.68 40.30 -33.25
N ASN A 623 -21.55 41.55 -33.74
CA ASN A 623 -20.36 41.95 -34.48
C ASN A 623 -19.18 42.34 -33.59
N PHE A 624 -19.42 42.82 -32.36
CA PHE A 624 -18.36 43.35 -31.50
C PHE A 624 -18.14 42.53 -30.23
N LEU A 625 -19.20 42.01 -29.59
CA LEU A 625 -19.06 41.20 -28.37
C LEU A 625 -18.93 39.70 -28.65
N GLY A 626 -19.11 39.26 -29.90
CA GLY A 626 -18.93 37.86 -30.30
C GLY A 626 -19.98 36.93 -29.70
N ILE A 627 -21.13 37.47 -29.29
CA ILE A 627 -22.28 36.67 -28.92
C ILE A 627 -22.95 36.24 -30.21
N ARG A 628 -22.97 34.93 -30.46
CA ARG A 628 -23.60 34.38 -31.66
C ARG A 628 -25.04 34.02 -31.35
N GLU A 629 -25.91 34.27 -32.33
CA GLU A 629 -27.16 33.54 -32.43
C GLU A 629 -26.84 32.15 -32.99
N PRO A 630 -27.18 31.06 -32.28
CA PRO A 630 -26.95 29.73 -32.80
C PRO A 630 -27.86 29.44 -33.98
N SER A 631 -27.40 28.56 -34.88
CA SER A 631 -28.34 27.93 -35.80
C SER A 631 -29.36 27.11 -35.01
N ARG A 632 -30.55 26.87 -35.59
CA ARG A 632 -31.54 25.99 -34.94
C ARG A 632 -30.93 24.61 -34.66
N VAL A 633 -30.07 24.10 -35.53
CA VAL A 633 -29.40 22.81 -35.37
C VAL A 633 -28.47 22.79 -34.16
N ASP A 634 -27.59 23.79 -34.05
CA ASP A 634 -26.64 23.91 -32.93
C ASP A 634 -27.37 24.13 -31.61
N PHE A 635 -28.47 24.89 -31.62
CA PHE A 635 -29.31 25.10 -30.44
C PHE A 635 -29.89 23.78 -29.92
N TYR A 636 -30.52 22.96 -30.78
CA TYR A 636 -31.07 21.69 -30.31
C TYR A 636 -29.96 20.72 -29.89
N LYS A 637 -28.87 20.62 -30.67
CA LYS A 637 -27.76 19.69 -30.40
C LYS A 637 -26.98 20.02 -29.14
N ASP A 638 -26.40 21.22 -29.05
CA ASP A 638 -25.42 21.54 -28.01
C ASP A 638 -26.12 21.98 -26.71
N TYR A 639 -27.34 22.53 -26.81
CA TYR A 639 -28.03 23.12 -25.67
C TYR A 639 -29.29 22.35 -25.22
N VAL A 640 -30.22 21.98 -26.13
CA VAL A 640 -31.45 21.28 -25.71
C VAL A 640 -31.19 19.82 -25.33
N LEU A 641 -30.44 19.07 -26.14
CA LEU A 641 -30.18 17.65 -25.89
C LEU A 641 -29.28 17.43 -24.67
N SER A 642 -28.33 18.32 -24.39
CA SER A 642 -27.46 18.25 -23.20
C SER A 642 -28.23 18.44 -21.89
N ARG A 643 -29.42 19.06 -21.97
CA ARG A 643 -30.30 19.36 -20.85
C ARG A 643 -31.59 18.54 -20.84
N LEU A 644 -31.66 17.49 -21.65
CA LEU A 644 -32.88 16.70 -21.79
C LEU A 644 -33.36 16.10 -20.45
N SER A 645 -32.44 15.86 -19.51
CA SER A 645 -32.73 15.44 -18.13
C SER A 645 -33.67 16.38 -17.37
N ASP A 646 -33.60 17.69 -17.66
CA ASP A 646 -34.41 18.71 -16.99
C ASP A 646 -35.87 18.67 -17.47
N PHE A 647 -36.10 18.12 -18.68
CA PHE A 647 -37.38 18.15 -19.38
C PHE A 647 -38.16 16.82 -19.32
N ILE A 648 -37.52 15.69 -18.97
CA ILE A 648 -38.15 14.35 -18.98
C ILE A 648 -39.42 14.29 -18.11
N PHE A 649 -39.42 14.96 -16.96
CA PHE A 649 -40.52 14.88 -15.98
C PHE A 649 -41.65 15.89 -16.24
N GLN A 650 -41.57 16.69 -17.30
CA GLN A 650 -42.59 17.68 -17.66
C GLN A 650 -43.49 17.14 -18.77
N GLU A 651 -44.79 16.97 -18.48
CA GLU A 651 -45.77 16.46 -19.44
C GLU A 651 -45.81 17.31 -20.72
N GLY A 652 -45.65 16.64 -21.88
CA GLY A 652 -45.76 17.27 -23.21
C GLY A 652 -44.50 17.99 -23.73
N PHE A 653 -43.49 18.25 -22.89
CA PHE A 653 -42.26 18.95 -23.33
C PHE A 653 -41.41 18.11 -24.29
N LEU A 654 -41.23 16.83 -23.97
CA LEU A 654 -40.39 15.92 -24.74
C LEU A 654 -40.96 15.69 -26.14
N LEU A 655 -42.27 15.44 -26.25
CA LEU A 655 -42.98 15.33 -27.52
C LEU A 655 -42.85 16.61 -28.37
N GLY A 656 -42.96 17.79 -27.73
CA GLY A 656 -42.72 19.07 -28.39
C GLY A 656 -41.29 19.25 -28.92
N ILE A 657 -40.27 18.82 -28.17
CA ILE A 657 -38.86 18.88 -28.61
C ILE A 657 -38.66 17.98 -29.83
N PHE A 658 -39.20 16.76 -29.81
CA PHE A 658 -39.06 15.81 -30.92
C PHE A 658 -39.85 16.25 -32.17
N CYS A 659 -41.01 16.91 -32.02
CA CYS A 659 -41.70 17.56 -33.12
C CYS A 659 -40.85 18.66 -33.78
N ASP A 660 -40.20 19.50 -32.96
CA ASP A 660 -39.30 20.55 -33.46
C ASP A 660 -38.10 19.95 -34.21
N ILE A 661 -37.48 18.90 -33.65
CA ILE A 661 -36.37 18.15 -34.26
C ILE A 661 -36.81 17.47 -35.57
N ARG A 662 -38.03 16.94 -35.62
CA ARG A 662 -38.62 16.35 -36.84
C ARG A 662 -38.86 17.40 -37.93
N SER A 663 -39.27 18.61 -37.57
CA SER A 663 -39.33 19.74 -38.51
C SER A 663 -37.96 20.07 -39.07
N LEU A 664 -36.92 20.10 -38.22
CA LEU A 664 -35.55 20.37 -38.65
C LEU A 664 -35.02 19.32 -39.64
N LEU A 665 -35.37 18.04 -39.45
CA LEU A 665 -35.04 16.97 -40.40
C LEU A 665 -35.67 17.16 -41.79
N THR A 666 -36.86 17.76 -41.87
CA THR A 666 -37.48 18.08 -43.17
C THR A 666 -36.85 19.29 -43.85
N GLU A 667 -36.20 20.17 -43.08
CA GLU A 667 -35.52 21.38 -43.55
C GLU A 667 -34.05 21.11 -43.95
N ASP A 668 -33.32 20.28 -43.18
CA ASP A 668 -31.89 19.99 -43.37
C ASP A 668 -31.51 18.53 -43.04
N ASN A 669 -31.14 17.76 -44.08
CA ASN A 669 -30.80 16.34 -43.95
C ASN A 669 -29.41 16.08 -43.34
N THR A 670 -28.54 17.09 -43.24
CA THR A 670 -27.20 16.95 -42.63
C THR A 670 -27.27 16.76 -41.10
N CYS A 671 -28.37 17.19 -40.49
CA CYS A 671 -28.66 17.03 -39.07
C CYS A 671 -28.78 15.57 -38.63
N LYS A 672 -29.14 14.66 -39.54
CA LYS A 672 -29.42 13.25 -39.23
C LYS A 672 -28.20 12.52 -38.65
N GLU A 673 -27.02 12.73 -39.21
CA GLU A 673 -25.76 12.12 -38.73
C GLU A 673 -25.30 12.71 -37.39
N VAL A 674 -25.59 13.98 -37.17
CA VAL A 674 -25.23 14.69 -35.94
C VAL A 674 -26.08 14.20 -34.76
N PHE A 675 -27.39 14.08 -34.97
CA PHE A 675 -28.28 13.58 -33.93
C PHE A 675 -28.12 12.07 -33.70
N SER A 676 -27.86 11.27 -34.74
CA SER A 676 -27.62 9.84 -34.54
C SER A 676 -26.43 9.57 -33.61
N THR A 677 -25.37 10.38 -33.69
CA THR A 677 -24.15 10.21 -32.88
C THR A 677 -24.17 10.89 -31.51
N THR A 678 -25.24 11.60 -31.17
CA THR A 678 -25.35 12.31 -29.89
C THR A 678 -26.07 11.45 -28.84
N PRO A 679 -25.56 11.32 -27.60
CA PRO A 679 -26.20 10.53 -26.55
C PRO A 679 -27.30 11.34 -25.84
N PHE A 680 -28.56 11.14 -26.24
CA PHE A 680 -29.71 11.86 -25.67
C PHE A 680 -30.95 10.98 -25.44
N VAL A 681 -30.86 9.66 -25.62
CA VAL A 681 -31.98 8.76 -25.35
C VAL A 681 -31.71 8.03 -24.05
N GLN A 682 -32.58 8.19 -23.06
CA GLN A 682 -32.43 7.50 -21.78
C GLN A 682 -32.96 6.06 -21.90
N ALA A 683 -32.12 5.08 -21.59
CA ALA A 683 -32.51 3.68 -21.41
C ALA A 683 -33.17 3.48 -20.04
N ALA A 684 -33.93 2.39 -19.83
CA ALA A 684 -34.65 2.17 -18.57
C ALA A 684 -33.73 1.93 -17.36
N ASP A 685 -32.47 1.55 -17.59
CA ASP A 685 -31.38 1.52 -16.59
C ASP A 685 -30.94 2.92 -16.11
N GLY A 686 -31.48 3.99 -16.72
CA GLY A 686 -31.21 5.39 -16.42
C GLY A 686 -30.06 6.00 -17.22
N ALA A 687 -29.34 5.22 -18.04
CA ALA A 687 -28.19 5.69 -18.80
C ALA A 687 -28.60 6.39 -20.11
N TRP A 688 -27.91 7.48 -20.43
CA TRP A 688 -28.10 8.24 -21.68
C TRP A 688 -27.23 7.64 -22.78
N LYS A 689 -27.86 7.18 -23.88
CA LYS A 689 -27.23 6.47 -24.98
C LYS A 689 -27.58 7.12 -26.32
N GLU A 690 -26.73 6.90 -27.32
CA GLU A 690 -27.00 7.31 -28.69
C GLU A 690 -28.15 6.47 -29.29
N PRO A 691 -29.01 7.06 -30.15
CA PRO A 691 -30.10 6.32 -30.80
C PRO A 691 -29.66 4.99 -31.44
N PHE A 692 -28.51 4.97 -32.13
CA PHE A 692 -28.01 3.76 -32.80
C PHE A 692 -27.47 2.67 -31.87
N ARG A 693 -27.34 2.93 -30.56
CA ARG A 693 -26.98 1.92 -29.54
C ARG A 693 -28.20 1.21 -28.97
N LEU A 694 -29.41 1.72 -29.21
CA LEU A 694 -30.66 1.20 -28.69
C LEU A 694 -31.47 0.48 -29.78
N TYR A 695 -32.46 -0.29 -29.33
CA TYR A 695 -33.32 -1.11 -30.16
C TYR A 695 -34.77 -0.66 -30.08
N ASP A 696 -35.50 -0.82 -31.19
CA ASP A 696 -36.92 -0.45 -31.29
C ASP A 696 -37.77 -1.43 -30.46
N PRO A 697 -38.46 -0.96 -29.39
CA PRO A 697 -39.28 -1.82 -28.54
C PRO A 697 -40.52 -2.37 -29.27
N ARG A 698 -40.88 -1.86 -30.45
CA ARG A 698 -42.03 -2.35 -31.22
C ARG A 698 -41.75 -3.67 -31.92
N VAL A 699 -40.49 -4.07 -32.07
CA VAL A 699 -40.08 -5.32 -32.70
C VAL A 699 -40.05 -6.44 -31.64
N PRO A 700 -40.99 -7.40 -31.67
CA PRO A 700 -41.13 -8.41 -30.61
C PRO A 700 -39.93 -9.36 -30.55
N GLU A 701 -39.28 -9.65 -31.69
CA GLU A 701 -38.12 -10.53 -31.77
C GLU A 701 -36.94 -9.98 -30.97
N LEU A 702 -36.70 -8.66 -30.99
CA LEU A 702 -35.60 -8.01 -30.24
C LEU A 702 -35.81 -8.13 -28.73
N LYS A 703 -37.05 -7.99 -28.27
CA LYS A 703 -37.43 -8.15 -26.86
C LYS A 703 -37.22 -9.58 -26.33
N MET A 704 -37.12 -10.58 -27.22
CA MET A 704 -36.83 -11.96 -26.84
C MET A 704 -35.34 -12.24 -26.59
N PHE A 705 -34.45 -11.37 -27.07
CA PHE A 705 -33.00 -11.57 -27.08
C PHE A 705 -32.21 -10.53 -26.26
N LEU A 706 -32.82 -9.40 -25.90
CA LEU A 706 -32.13 -8.27 -25.26
C LEU A 706 -32.74 -7.91 -23.90
N HIS A 707 -31.90 -7.44 -22.98
CA HIS A 707 -32.32 -6.96 -21.67
C HIS A 707 -33.24 -5.74 -21.81
N LYS A 708 -34.45 -5.84 -21.24
CA LYS A 708 -35.51 -4.83 -21.40
C LYS A 708 -35.11 -3.43 -20.93
N GLU A 709 -34.30 -3.34 -19.88
CA GLU A 709 -33.94 -2.05 -19.27
C GLU A 709 -32.69 -1.41 -19.88
N ALA A 710 -31.78 -2.20 -20.45
CA ALA A 710 -30.46 -1.69 -20.84
C ALA A 710 -30.41 -1.29 -22.32
N PHE A 711 -31.14 -1.99 -23.18
CA PHE A 711 -31.02 -1.87 -24.64
C PHE A 711 -32.24 -1.24 -25.32
N PHE A 712 -33.26 -0.86 -24.55
CA PHE A 712 -34.46 -0.19 -25.04
C PHE A 712 -34.60 1.20 -24.42
N PRO A 713 -35.22 2.16 -25.13
CA PRO A 713 -35.59 3.45 -24.55
C PRO A 713 -36.50 3.28 -23.32
N SER A 714 -36.36 4.18 -22.36
CA SER A 714 -37.21 4.26 -21.17
C SER A 714 -38.63 4.73 -21.50
N GLU A 715 -39.57 4.53 -20.57
CA GLU A 715 -40.99 4.88 -20.73
C GLU A 715 -41.28 6.28 -21.34
N PRO A 716 -40.60 7.37 -20.96
CA PRO A 716 -40.83 8.70 -21.56
C PRO A 716 -40.54 8.78 -23.08
N PHE A 717 -39.72 7.86 -23.61
CA PHE A 717 -39.37 7.76 -25.03
C PHE A 717 -40.14 6.65 -25.76
N SER A 718 -41.05 5.95 -25.07
CA SER A 718 -41.86 4.87 -25.65
C SER A 718 -43.04 5.36 -26.49
N ASP A 719 -43.27 6.67 -26.59
CA ASP A 719 -44.32 7.24 -27.41
C ASP A 719 -44.10 6.93 -28.91
N PRO A 720 -45.13 6.51 -29.67
CA PRO A 720 -44.99 6.14 -31.07
C PRO A 720 -44.38 7.23 -31.97
N GLU A 721 -44.70 8.52 -31.74
CA GLU A 721 -44.21 9.62 -32.56
C GLU A 721 -42.72 9.90 -32.28
N ILE A 722 -42.31 9.72 -31.03
CA ILE A 722 -40.90 9.82 -30.61
C ILE A 722 -40.10 8.64 -31.18
N LEU A 723 -40.63 7.41 -31.09
CA LEU A 723 -39.98 6.23 -31.64
C LEU A 723 -39.79 6.31 -33.17
N ASP A 724 -40.77 6.82 -33.91
CA ASP A 724 -40.63 7.06 -35.36
C ASP A 724 -39.47 8.02 -35.67
N THR A 725 -39.31 9.06 -34.84
CA THR A 725 -38.21 10.02 -34.96
C THR A 725 -36.86 9.38 -34.59
N LEU A 726 -36.82 8.53 -33.57
CA LEU A 726 -35.61 7.80 -33.16
C LEU A 726 -35.18 6.74 -34.19
N VAL A 727 -36.13 6.07 -34.85
CA VAL A 727 -35.84 5.18 -35.99
C VAL A 727 -35.18 5.95 -37.12
N ALA A 728 -35.62 7.18 -37.40
CA ALA A 728 -34.94 8.04 -38.36
C ALA A 728 -33.49 8.36 -37.94
N PHE A 729 -33.19 8.42 -36.64
CA PHE A 729 -31.84 8.62 -36.10
C PHE A 729 -31.00 7.35 -35.91
N GLY A 730 -31.50 6.19 -36.34
CA GLY A 730 -30.73 4.94 -36.36
C GLY A 730 -31.06 3.97 -35.22
N LEU A 731 -32.18 4.15 -34.50
CA LEU A 731 -32.69 3.14 -33.58
C LEU A 731 -32.81 1.78 -34.30
N ARG A 732 -32.16 0.75 -33.76
CA ARG A 732 -31.98 -0.52 -34.47
C ARG A 732 -33.28 -1.32 -34.50
N GLN A 733 -33.67 -1.77 -35.69
CA GLN A 733 -34.83 -2.63 -35.90
C GLN A 733 -34.44 -4.10 -36.18
N THR A 734 -33.15 -4.38 -36.37
CA THR A 734 -32.61 -5.72 -36.68
C THR A 734 -31.39 -6.06 -35.82
N LEU A 735 -31.12 -7.36 -35.65
CA LEU A 735 -29.94 -7.88 -34.95
C LEU A 735 -28.78 -8.06 -35.93
N GLY A 736 -27.84 -7.11 -35.95
CA GLY A 736 -26.54 -7.25 -36.61
C GLY A 736 -25.48 -7.92 -35.72
N VAL A 737 -24.22 -7.98 -36.20
CA VAL A 737 -23.07 -8.55 -35.45
C VAL A 737 -22.90 -7.91 -34.07
N ALA A 738 -22.98 -6.57 -33.98
CA ALA A 738 -22.95 -5.86 -32.70
C ALA A 738 -24.12 -6.25 -31.78
N GLY A 739 -25.28 -6.58 -32.35
CA GLY A 739 -26.44 -7.04 -31.59
C GLY A 739 -26.27 -8.42 -30.97
N LEU A 740 -25.50 -9.31 -31.60
CA LEU A 740 -25.17 -10.61 -31.00
C LEU A 740 -24.30 -10.46 -29.74
N LEU A 741 -23.39 -9.47 -29.72
CA LEU A 741 -22.65 -9.10 -28.49
C LEU A 741 -23.57 -8.52 -27.43
N ASP A 742 -24.52 -7.67 -27.83
CA ASP A 742 -25.50 -7.08 -26.92
C ASP A 742 -26.45 -8.16 -26.33
N CYS A 743 -26.74 -9.23 -27.07
CA CYS A 743 -27.40 -10.43 -26.54
C CYS A 743 -26.54 -11.14 -25.49
N ALA A 744 -25.24 -11.34 -25.75
CA ALA A 744 -24.33 -11.96 -24.78
C ALA A 744 -24.23 -11.14 -23.49
N ARG A 745 -24.12 -9.80 -23.60
CA ARG A 745 -24.15 -8.88 -22.46
C ARG A 745 -25.46 -8.93 -21.71
N SER A 746 -26.59 -9.03 -22.42
CA SER A 746 -27.92 -9.18 -21.83
C SER A 746 -28.02 -10.45 -20.96
N VAL A 747 -27.46 -11.57 -21.43
CA VAL A 747 -27.39 -12.82 -20.66
C VAL A 747 -26.57 -12.63 -19.38
N SER A 748 -25.40 -12.02 -19.48
CA SER A 748 -24.53 -11.75 -18.32
C SER A 748 -25.21 -10.86 -17.28
N MET A 749 -25.87 -9.77 -17.72
CA MET A 749 -26.59 -8.85 -16.83
C MET A 749 -27.75 -9.53 -16.09
N LEU A 750 -28.56 -10.35 -16.78
CA LEU A 750 -29.65 -11.11 -16.16
C LEU A 750 -29.14 -12.15 -15.16
N TYR A 751 -27.97 -12.74 -15.46
CA TYR A 751 -27.37 -13.72 -14.57
C TYR A 751 -26.88 -13.09 -13.26
N GLU A 752 -26.26 -11.90 -13.34
CA GLU A 752 -25.84 -11.12 -12.17
C GLU A 752 -27.03 -10.66 -11.32
N SER A 753 -28.16 -10.31 -11.94
CA SER A 753 -29.40 -9.96 -11.24
C SER A 753 -30.17 -11.16 -10.69
N ARG A 754 -29.66 -12.39 -10.89
CA ARG A 754 -30.25 -13.67 -10.47
C ARG A 754 -31.62 -13.96 -11.10
N ASP A 755 -31.86 -13.45 -12.30
CA ASP A 755 -33.07 -13.74 -13.06
C ASP A 755 -33.01 -15.16 -13.67
N SER A 756 -34.11 -15.91 -13.55
CA SER A 756 -34.26 -17.23 -14.17
C SER A 756 -34.28 -17.19 -15.70
N GLU A 757 -34.63 -16.06 -16.30
CA GLU A 757 -34.67 -15.89 -17.76
C GLU A 757 -33.27 -15.89 -18.41
N ALA A 758 -32.20 -15.66 -17.64
CA ALA A 758 -30.83 -15.62 -18.14
C ALA A 758 -30.46 -16.92 -18.88
N VAL A 759 -30.84 -18.09 -18.33
CA VAL A 759 -30.50 -19.40 -18.91
C VAL A 759 -31.31 -19.65 -20.20
N ILE A 760 -32.55 -19.18 -20.25
CA ILE A 760 -33.41 -19.31 -21.44
C ILE A 760 -32.84 -18.47 -22.58
N LEU A 761 -32.42 -17.23 -22.28
CA LEU A 761 -31.75 -16.34 -23.22
C LEU A 761 -30.40 -16.89 -23.70
N ALA A 762 -29.59 -17.45 -22.79
CA ALA A 762 -28.32 -18.10 -23.12
C ALA A 762 -28.49 -19.23 -24.15
N ARG A 763 -29.47 -20.12 -23.94
CA ARG A 763 -29.76 -21.22 -24.88
C ARG A 763 -30.27 -20.73 -26.23
N ARG A 764 -31.08 -19.67 -26.26
CA ARG A 764 -31.55 -19.05 -27.50
C ARG A 764 -30.40 -18.41 -28.28
N LEU A 765 -29.51 -17.69 -27.61
CA LEU A 765 -28.33 -17.10 -28.22
C LEU A 765 -27.41 -18.17 -28.83
N LEU A 766 -27.18 -19.28 -28.10
CA LEU A 766 -26.39 -20.41 -28.59
C LEU A 766 -26.98 -20.99 -29.89
N SER A 767 -28.30 -21.23 -29.91
CA SER A 767 -29.00 -21.73 -31.10
C SER A 767 -28.92 -20.76 -32.27
N CYS A 768 -29.07 -19.45 -32.01
CA CYS A 768 -28.95 -18.40 -33.00
C CYS A 768 -27.54 -18.34 -33.61
N LEU A 769 -26.49 -18.30 -32.77
CA LEU A 769 -25.09 -18.31 -33.22
C LEU A 769 -24.77 -19.56 -34.03
N ASN A 770 -25.28 -20.73 -33.63
CA ASN A 770 -25.09 -21.96 -34.37
C ASN A 770 -25.74 -21.90 -35.76
N ALA A 771 -26.96 -21.35 -35.88
CA ALA A 771 -27.63 -21.17 -37.16
C ALA A 771 -26.93 -20.13 -38.07
N VAL A 772 -26.41 -19.05 -37.51
CA VAL A 772 -25.67 -18.00 -38.25
C VAL A 772 -24.33 -18.54 -38.77
N THR A 773 -23.59 -19.25 -37.92
CA THR A 773 -22.28 -19.81 -38.29
C THR A 773 -22.37 -20.93 -39.31
N LEU A 774 -23.43 -21.74 -39.28
CA LEU A 774 -23.68 -22.74 -40.33
C LEU A 774 -23.88 -22.08 -41.71
N LYS A 775 -24.54 -20.92 -41.79
CA LYS A 775 -24.69 -20.17 -43.06
C LYS A 775 -23.36 -19.62 -43.57
N LEU A 776 -22.56 -19.03 -42.67
CA LEU A 776 -21.24 -18.49 -43.00
C LEU A 776 -20.26 -19.58 -43.45
N SER A 777 -20.30 -20.77 -42.83
CA SER A 777 -19.48 -21.92 -43.23
C SER A 777 -19.78 -22.42 -44.65
N TYR A 778 -21.02 -22.25 -45.13
CA TYR A 778 -21.41 -22.65 -46.49
C TYR A 778 -20.88 -21.66 -47.54
N GLU A 779 -20.90 -20.36 -47.23
CA GLU A 779 -20.41 -19.30 -48.10
C GLU A 779 -18.88 -19.30 -48.25
N GLU A 780 -18.13 -19.65 -47.20
CA GLU A 780 -16.66 -19.81 -47.28
C GLU A 780 -16.22 -21.06 -48.06
N VAL A 781 -17.05 -22.11 -48.09
CA VAL A 781 -16.73 -23.39 -48.75
C VAL A 781 -17.22 -23.45 -50.21
N SER A 782 -18.32 -22.77 -50.56
CA SER A 782 -18.80 -22.68 -51.95
C SER A 782 -18.26 -21.43 -52.64
N GLY A 783 -17.01 -21.48 -53.11
CA GLY A 783 -16.42 -20.43 -53.95
C GLY A 783 -17.05 -20.34 -55.36
N HIS A 784 -18.33 -20.02 -55.47
CA HIS A 784 -19.03 -19.78 -56.74
C HIS A 784 -19.66 -18.39 -56.75
N SER A 785 -19.18 -17.57 -57.69
CA SER A 785 -19.85 -16.35 -58.15
C SER A 785 -21.23 -16.69 -58.69
N ALA A 786 -22.29 -16.19 -58.04
CA ALA A 786 -23.63 -16.19 -58.60
C ALA A 786 -24.17 -14.76 -58.62
N ASP A 787 -24.07 -14.14 -59.79
CA ASP A 787 -24.95 -13.04 -60.21
C ASP A 787 -26.39 -13.55 -60.17
N THR A 788 -27.17 -13.17 -59.16
CA THR A 788 -28.60 -12.92 -59.35
C THR A 788 -29.09 -11.81 -58.42
N THR A 789 -29.55 -10.75 -59.05
CA THR A 789 -30.25 -9.60 -58.48
C THR A 789 -31.38 -9.98 -57.53
N THR A 790 -31.28 -9.60 -56.25
CA THR A 790 -32.41 -9.11 -55.43
C THR A 790 -31.90 -8.46 -54.13
N SER A 791 -32.20 -7.16 -53.98
CA SER A 791 -32.23 -6.36 -52.73
C SER A 791 -30.94 -6.23 -51.92
N GLN A 792 -30.23 -5.12 -52.18
CA GLN A 792 -29.22 -4.51 -51.33
C GLN A 792 -29.80 -4.14 -49.95
N GLU A 793 -29.18 -4.66 -48.89
CA GLU A 793 -28.93 -4.06 -47.55
C GLU A 793 -28.69 -5.20 -46.55
N ASN A 794 -27.55 -5.88 -46.66
CA ASN A 794 -26.95 -6.72 -45.59
C ASN A 794 -25.48 -7.03 -45.92
N ALA A 795 -24.78 -6.05 -46.50
CA ALA A 795 -23.34 -6.14 -46.66
C ALA A 795 -22.67 -5.57 -45.41
N LEU A 796 -21.85 -6.40 -44.74
CA LEU A 796 -20.80 -5.94 -43.83
C LEU A 796 -20.07 -4.75 -44.48
N PRO A 797 -19.80 -3.62 -43.76
CA PRO A 797 -19.17 -2.46 -44.38
C PRO A 797 -17.78 -2.85 -44.91
N GLY A 798 -17.56 -2.60 -46.21
CA GLY A 798 -16.35 -2.96 -46.93
C GLY A 798 -15.08 -2.29 -46.40
N GLY A 799 -13.95 -3.00 -46.61
CA GLY A 799 -12.59 -2.50 -46.41
C GLY A 799 -12.07 -2.61 -44.97
N GLY A 800 -11.53 -3.77 -44.61
CA GLY A 800 -10.92 -4.04 -43.29
C GLY A 800 -11.52 -5.24 -42.52
N GLY A 801 -12.13 -6.21 -43.24
CA GLY A 801 -13.12 -7.14 -42.70
C GLY A 801 -12.65 -8.26 -41.76
N GLU A 802 -11.37 -8.64 -41.74
CA GLU A 802 -10.89 -9.74 -40.87
C GLU A 802 -10.58 -9.27 -39.44
N GLU A 803 -9.91 -8.13 -39.26
CA GLU A 803 -9.59 -7.60 -37.92
C GLU A 803 -10.85 -7.29 -37.09
N LYS A 804 -11.85 -6.64 -37.71
CA LYS A 804 -13.12 -6.32 -37.03
C LYS A 804 -13.95 -7.55 -36.66
N LEU A 805 -13.78 -8.67 -37.37
CA LEU A 805 -14.50 -9.91 -37.10
C LEU A 805 -13.81 -10.71 -35.99
N GLU A 806 -12.47 -10.68 -35.92
CA GLU A 806 -11.74 -11.29 -34.81
C GLU A 806 -11.97 -10.54 -33.49
N ASP A 807 -12.05 -9.20 -33.53
CA ASP A 807 -12.44 -8.39 -32.37
C ASP A 807 -13.81 -8.83 -31.82
N PHE A 808 -14.78 -9.10 -32.70
CA PHE A 808 -16.08 -9.62 -32.31
C PHE A 808 -15.98 -10.99 -31.60
N TRP A 809 -15.21 -11.94 -32.13
CA TRP A 809 -15.06 -13.26 -31.51
C TRP A 809 -14.26 -13.20 -30.21
N SER A 810 -13.27 -12.32 -30.12
CA SER A 810 -12.52 -12.03 -28.88
C SER A 810 -13.45 -11.51 -27.78
N ASP A 811 -14.26 -10.49 -28.09
CA ASP A 811 -15.24 -9.95 -27.16
C ASP A 811 -16.26 -11.01 -26.73
N LEU A 812 -16.79 -11.79 -27.68
CA LEU A 812 -17.76 -12.85 -27.39
C LEU A 812 -17.19 -13.96 -26.50
N ARG A 813 -15.89 -14.28 -26.64
CA ARG A 813 -15.18 -15.26 -25.78
C ARG A 813 -15.06 -14.81 -24.33
N SER A 814 -14.99 -13.50 -24.10
CA SER A 814 -14.79 -12.91 -22.77
C SER A 814 -16.08 -12.79 -21.94
N ILE A 815 -17.24 -12.68 -22.59
CA ILE A 815 -18.53 -12.43 -21.93
C ILE A 815 -19.13 -13.74 -21.39
N SER A 816 -19.66 -13.72 -20.18
CA SER A 816 -20.35 -14.86 -19.57
C SER A 816 -21.76 -15.03 -20.13
N TRP A 817 -21.91 -15.84 -21.18
CA TRP A 817 -23.20 -16.10 -21.81
C TRP A 817 -23.49 -17.58 -22.12
N CYS A 818 -22.50 -18.48 -22.03
CA CYS A 818 -22.69 -19.88 -22.37
C CYS A 818 -23.53 -20.60 -21.29
N PRO A 819 -24.60 -21.32 -21.66
CA PRO A 819 -25.33 -22.16 -20.71
C PRO A 819 -24.48 -23.37 -20.32
N VAL A 820 -24.38 -23.67 -19.02
CA VAL A 820 -23.55 -24.77 -18.52
C VAL A 820 -24.32 -25.67 -17.56
N TYR A 821 -23.95 -26.95 -17.53
CA TYR A 821 -24.52 -27.91 -16.60
C TYR A 821 -24.15 -27.56 -15.15
N SER A 822 -25.14 -27.60 -14.25
CA SER A 822 -24.89 -27.46 -12.81
C SER A 822 -24.41 -28.77 -12.19
N ASP A 823 -25.00 -29.88 -12.63
CA ASP A 823 -24.72 -31.24 -12.16
C ASP A 823 -24.07 -32.05 -13.29
N PRO A 824 -23.23 -33.05 -12.97
CA PRO A 824 -22.53 -33.82 -13.99
C PRO A 824 -23.54 -34.57 -14.88
N PRO A 825 -23.43 -34.45 -16.22
CA PRO A 825 -24.34 -35.15 -17.15
C PRO A 825 -24.15 -36.67 -17.11
N VAL A 826 -23.03 -37.15 -16.55
CA VAL A 826 -22.71 -38.55 -16.35
C VAL A 826 -22.26 -38.75 -14.90
N GLU A 827 -22.93 -39.64 -14.18
CA GLU A 827 -22.53 -40.00 -12.81
C GLU A 827 -21.11 -40.56 -12.79
N GLY A 828 -20.27 -40.08 -11.87
CA GLY A 828 -18.90 -40.55 -11.75
C GLY A 828 -17.83 -39.78 -12.55
N LEU A 829 -18.20 -38.65 -13.18
CA LEU A 829 -17.22 -37.70 -13.72
C LEU A 829 -16.61 -36.83 -12.61
N PRO A 830 -15.29 -36.53 -12.66
CA PRO A 830 -14.71 -35.45 -11.86
C PRO A 830 -15.40 -34.15 -12.22
N TRP A 831 -16.02 -33.49 -11.25
CA TRP A 831 -16.92 -32.37 -11.53
C TRP A 831 -16.50 -31.11 -10.78
N LEU A 832 -16.40 -29.99 -11.50
CA LEU A 832 -16.27 -28.67 -10.91
C LEU A 832 -17.60 -28.28 -10.25
N ALA A 833 -17.72 -28.51 -8.94
CA ALA A 833 -18.89 -28.11 -8.17
C ALA A 833 -19.04 -26.58 -8.18
N SER A 834 -19.96 -26.07 -9.00
CA SER A 834 -20.28 -24.66 -9.09
C SER A 834 -21.79 -24.46 -9.06
N ALA A 835 -22.26 -23.45 -8.34
CA ALA A 835 -23.65 -23.02 -8.40
C ALA A 835 -23.97 -22.24 -9.70
N HIS A 836 -23.02 -22.16 -10.63
CA HIS A 836 -23.13 -21.35 -11.83
C HIS A 836 -23.85 -22.11 -12.95
N LYS A 837 -24.81 -21.43 -13.59
CA LYS A 837 -25.57 -21.96 -14.75
C LYS A 837 -25.15 -21.33 -16.06
N ILE A 838 -24.34 -20.27 -15.99
CA ILE A 838 -23.84 -19.50 -17.12
C ILE A 838 -22.37 -19.20 -16.87
N ALA A 839 -21.55 -19.35 -17.90
CA ALA A 839 -20.11 -19.10 -17.85
C ALA A 839 -19.60 -18.47 -19.16
N ALA A 840 -18.37 -17.96 -19.15
CA ALA A 840 -17.73 -17.45 -20.35
C ALA A 840 -17.24 -18.62 -21.24
N PRO A 841 -17.24 -18.47 -22.58
CA PRO A 841 -16.65 -19.46 -23.49
C PRO A 841 -15.21 -19.87 -23.12
N LEU A 842 -14.38 -18.93 -22.62
CA LEU A 842 -13.01 -19.23 -22.18
C LEU A 842 -12.94 -20.26 -21.03
N SER A 843 -13.95 -20.28 -20.17
CA SER A 843 -14.07 -21.20 -19.04
C SER A 843 -14.99 -22.41 -19.31
N THR A 844 -15.45 -22.57 -20.56
CA THR A 844 -16.44 -23.56 -20.96
C THR A 844 -15.90 -24.43 -22.10
N ARG A 845 -16.31 -25.70 -22.15
CA ARG A 845 -15.98 -26.62 -23.25
C ARG A 845 -17.21 -27.43 -23.67
N PRO A 846 -17.28 -27.90 -24.92
CA PRO A 846 -18.41 -28.68 -25.42
C PRO A 846 -18.50 -30.04 -24.71
N GLN A 847 -19.71 -30.61 -24.67
CA GLN A 847 -19.97 -31.91 -24.03
C GLN A 847 -19.09 -33.03 -24.58
N SER A 848 -18.69 -32.98 -25.86
CA SER A 848 -17.78 -33.95 -26.48
C SER A 848 -16.41 -34.05 -25.78
N GLN A 849 -15.97 -32.99 -25.10
CA GLN A 849 -14.69 -32.93 -24.39
C GLN A 849 -14.84 -33.11 -22.87
N MET A 850 -16.03 -33.47 -22.36
CA MET A 850 -16.29 -33.53 -20.91
C MET A 850 -15.30 -34.44 -20.16
N TRP A 851 -14.89 -35.57 -20.75
CA TRP A 851 -13.94 -36.50 -20.16
C TRP A 851 -12.51 -35.94 -20.01
N ILE A 852 -12.21 -34.82 -20.67
CA ILE A 852 -10.88 -34.18 -20.69
C ILE A 852 -10.83 -32.96 -19.75
N VAL A 853 -11.96 -32.35 -19.38
CA VAL A 853 -11.96 -31.00 -18.77
C VAL A 853 -12.88 -30.81 -17.56
N SER A 854 -13.79 -31.75 -17.28
CA SER A 854 -14.90 -31.58 -16.32
C SER A 854 -14.49 -31.27 -14.87
N SER A 855 -13.25 -31.55 -14.47
CA SER A 855 -12.71 -31.23 -13.15
C SER A 855 -12.43 -29.74 -12.91
N LYS A 856 -12.19 -28.97 -13.97
CA LYS A 856 -11.72 -27.57 -13.88
C LYS A 856 -12.43 -26.59 -14.80
N LEU A 857 -13.00 -27.04 -15.92
CA LEU A 857 -13.78 -26.20 -16.84
C LEU A 857 -15.25 -26.61 -16.80
N HIS A 858 -16.13 -25.65 -17.09
CA HIS A 858 -17.56 -25.92 -17.21
C HIS A 858 -17.88 -26.67 -18.51
N VAL A 859 -18.92 -27.50 -18.47
CA VAL A 859 -19.41 -28.23 -19.65
C VAL A 859 -20.65 -27.53 -20.19
N LEU A 860 -20.61 -27.21 -21.49
CA LEU A 860 -21.70 -26.57 -22.22
C LEU A 860 -22.97 -27.42 -22.21
N ASP A 861 -24.10 -26.81 -21.89
CA ASP A 861 -25.44 -27.37 -21.97
C ASP A 861 -26.11 -27.00 -23.30
N GLY A 862 -25.69 -27.70 -24.37
CA GLY A 862 -26.20 -27.52 -25.73
C GLY A 862 -25.25 -28.05 -26.82
N GLU A 863 -25.76 -28.19 -28.04
CA GLU A 863 -24.98 -28.61 -29.21
C GLU A 863 -24.41 -27.41 -29.99
N CYS A 864 -23.22 -27.57 -30.58
CA CYS A 864 -22.53 -26.54 -31.36
C CYS A 864 -21.86 -27.13 -32.60
N SER A 865 -21.95 -26.44 -33.72
CA SER A 865 -21.22 -26.78 -34.96
C SER A 865 -19.71 -26.67 -34.78
N GLU A 866 -18.95 -27.47 -35.51
CA GLU A 866 -17.47 -27.47 -35.44
C GLU A 866 -16.88 -26.08 -35.75
N TYR A 867 -17.49 -25.34 -36.68
CA TYR A 867 -17.06 -23.99 -37.02
C TYR A 867 -17.20 -23.02 -35.83
N LEU A 868 -18.33 -23.07 -35.10
CA LEU A 868 -18.51 -22.26 -33.90
C LEU A 868 -17.54 -22.67 -32.78
N GLN A 869 -17.29 -23.97 -32.61
CA GLN A 869 -16.31 -24.46 -31.63
C GLN A 869 -14.90 -23.93 -31.94
N GLN A 870 -14.52 -23.86 -33.22
CA GLN A 870 -13.24 -23.28 -33.64
C GLN A 870 -13.16 -21.77 -33.31
N LYS A 871 -14.19 -20.99 -33.66
CA LYS A 871 -14.20 -19.53 -33.41
C LYS A 871 -14.27 -19.16 -31.93
N LEU A 872 -14.87 -20.00 -31.08
CA LEU A 872 -14.88 -19.81 -29.64
C LEU A 872 -13.59 -20.27 -28.94
N GLY A 873 -12.60 -20.80 -29.68
CA GLY A 873 -11.34 -21.28 -29.12
C GLY A 873 -11.43 -22.64 -28.44
N TRP A 874 -12.53 -23.38 -28.61
CA TRP A 874 -12.72 -24.68 -27.95
C TRP A 874 -11.95 -25.83 -28.61
N MET A 875 -11.30 -25.57 -29.75
CA MET A 875 -10.38 -26.50 -30.41
C MET A 875 -8.90 -26.23 -30.07
N GLU A 876 -8.62 -25.17 -29.30
CA GLU A 876 -7.26 -24.84 -28.85
C GLU A 876 -6.78 -25.81 -27.77
N PRO A 877 -5.46 -26.09 -27.70
CA PRO A 877 -4.88 -27.00 -26.73
C PRO A 877 -5.12 -26.52 -25.30
N LEU A 878 -5.36 -27.47 -24.40
CA LEU A 878 -5.64 -27.21 -22.99
C LEU A 878 -4.35 -26.96 -22.21
N ASP A 879 -4.47 -26.17 -21.14
CA ASP A 879 -3.36 -25.89 -20.25
C ASP A 879 -3.00 -27.11 -19.39
N LEU A 880 -1.76 -27.12 -18.90
CA LEU A 880 -1.20 -28.26 -18.19
C LEU A 880 -1.91 -28.53 -16.85
N HIS A 881 -2.40 -27.48 -16.21
CA HIS A 881 -3.11 -27.56 -14.94
C HIS A 881 -4.49 -28.22 -15.10
N THR A 882 -5.25 -27.93 -16.15
CA THR A 882 -6.53 -28.59 -16.42
C THR A 882 -6.33 -30.07 -16.73
N LEU A 883 -5.37 -30.40 -17.58
CA LEU A 883 -5.10 -31.79 -17.99
C LEU A 883 -4.63 -32.67 -16.82
N SER A 884 -3.71 -32.17 -16.00
CA SER A 884 -3.22 -32.89 -14.82
C SER A 884 -4.31 -33.07 -13.76
N ALA A 885 -5.09 -32.03 -13.47
CA ALA A 885 -6.21 -32.10 -12.53
C ALA A 885 -7.30 -33.06 -13.00
N GLN A 886 -7.60 -33.09 -14.30
CA GLN A 886 -8.57 -34.03 -14.87
C GLN A 886 -8.11 -35.48 -14.68
N LEU A 887 -6.85 -35.76 -15.01
CA LEU A 887 -6.28 -37.09 -14.93
C LEU A 887 -6.27 -37.63 -13.48
N VAL A 888 -5.88 -36.79 -12.52
CA VAL A 888 -5.92 -37.12 -11.08
C VAL A 888 -7.36 -37.27 -10.58
N GLY A 889 -8.28 -36.43 -11.06
CA GLY A 889 -9.71 -36.54 -10.73
C GLY A 889 -10.30 -37.87 -11.21
N LEU A 890 -10.01 -38.26 -12.46
CA LEU A 890 -10.47 -39.53 -13.03
C LEU A 890 -9.94 -40.72 -12.25
N SER A 891 -8.67 -40.71 -11.84
CA SER A 891 -8.09 -41.82 -11.10
C SER A 891 -8.69 -42.01 -9.70
N LYS A 892 -9.05 -40.91 -9.03
CA LYS A 892 -9.69 -40.95 -7.70
C LYS A 892 -11.10 -41.55 -7.74
N ILE A 893 -11.86 -41.26 -8.79
CA ILE A 893 -13.27 -41.70 -8.93
C ILE A 893 -13.38 -43.07 -9.63
N TYR A 894 -12.32 -43.54 -10.29
CA TYR A 894 -12.31 -44.81 -11.02
C TYR A 894 -12.74 -46.02 -10.16
N ASN A 895 -12.27 -46.09 -8.90
CA ASN A 895 -12.61 -47.19 -8.01
C ASN A 895 -14.11 -47.28 -7.67
N GLU A 896 -14.83 -46.16 -7.71
CA GLU A 896 -16.27 -46.10 -7.44
C GLU A 896 -17.12 -46.42 -8.69
N THR A 897 -16.56 -46.26 -9.89
CA THR A 897 -17.29 -46.26 -11.18
C THR A 897 -16.89 -47.38 -12.15
N ARG A 898 -16.02 -48.28 -11.67
CA ARG A 898 -15.31 -49.35 -12.41
C ARG A 898 -16.13 -50.19 -13.40
N LEU A 899 -17.45 -50.34 -13.19
CA LEU A 899 -18.30 -51.25 -13.99
C LEU A 899 -19.05 -50.57 -15.14
N GLN A 900 -19.13 -49.23 -15.20
CA GLN A 900 -20.08 -48.55 -16.09
C GLN A 900 -19.43 -47.81 -17.27
N TYR A 901 -18.17 -47.35 -17.14
CA TYR A 901 -17.53 -46.46 -18.14
C TYR A 901 -16.13 -46.91 -18.60
N ASP A 902 -15.74 -48.15 -18.28
CA ASP A 902 -14.40 -48.69 -18.57
C ASP A 902 -14.02 -48.62 -20.07
N THR A 903 -14.98 -48.82 -20.98
CA THR A 903 -14.76 -48.73 -22.42
C THR A 903 -14.48 -47.30 -22.90
N GLU A 904 -15.10 -46.29 -22.28
CA GLU A 904 -14.91 -44.89 -22.67
C GLU A 904 -13.62 -44.33 -22.07
N LEU A 905 -13.29 -44.68 -20.81
CA LEU A 905 -12.02 -44.29 -20.19
C LEU A 905 -10.81 -44.84 -20.96
N LYS A 906 -10.88 -46.10 -21.42
CA LYS A 906 -9.85 -46.71 -22.29
C LYS A 906 -9.61 -45.92 -23.58
N LYS A 907 -10.63 -45.23 -24.09
CA LYS A 907 -10.53 -44.39 -25.29
C LYS A 907 -10.02 -42.98 -24.98
N GLN A 908 -10.46 -42.38 -23.87
CA GLN A 908 -10.17 -40.98 -23.55
C GLN A 908 -8.81 -40.75 -22.87
N ILE A 909 -8.33 -41.68 -22.03
CA ILE A 909 -7.04 -41.54 -21.32
C ILE A 909 -5.84 -41.37 -22.28
N PRO A 910 -5.70 -42.16 -23.37
CA PRO A 910 -4.63 -41.95 -24.33
C PRO A 910 -4.65 -40.56 -25.00
N ILE A 911 -5.83 -39.94 -25.14
CA ILE A 911 -5.96 -38.57 -25.69
C ILE A 911 -5.35 -37.56 -24.71
N ILE A 912 -5.60 -37.73 -23.40
CA ILE A 912 -5.00 -36.90 -22.35
C ILE A 912 -3.47 -37.06 -22.34
N TYR A 913 -2.96 -38.29 -22.42
CA TYR A 913 -1.51 -38.54 -22.48
C TYR A 913 -0.86 -37.95 -23.74
N SER A 914 -1.53 -38.03 -24.89
CA SER A 914 -1.06 -37.40 -26.13
C SER A 914 -0.90 -35.88 -25.98
N GLN A 915 -1.86 -35.22 -25.32
CA GLN A 915 -1.78 -33.76 -25.08
C GLN A 915 -0.71 -33.41 -24.05
N LEU A 916 -0.58 -34.18 -22.96
CA LEU A 916 0.46 -33.97 -21.95
C LEU A 916 1.88 -34.18 -22.51
N GLN A 917 2.04 -35.10 -23.45
CA GLN A 917 3.33 -35.38 -24.09
C GLN A 917 3.90 -34.15 -24.84
N ASN A 918 3.05 -33.26 -25.35
CA ASN A 918 3.49 -32.04 -26.03
C ASN A 918 4.28 -31.09 -25.10
N TYR A 919 4.07 -31.18 -23.79
CA TYR A 919 4.73 -30.34 -22.78
C TYR A 919 6.00 -30.97 -22.19
N VAL A 920 6.37 -32.20 -22.60
CA VAL A 920 7.55 -32.90 -22.05
C VAL A 920 8.87 -32.22 -22.46
N ARG A 921 8.88 -31.52 -23.59
CA ARG A 921 10.06 -30.83 -24.15
C ARG A 921 10.03 -29.31 -23.93
N THR A 922 9.11 -28.80 -23.11
CA THR A 922 9.02 -27.38 -22.74
C THR A 922 9.52 -27.16 -21.31
N ASP A 923 9.74 -25.90 -20.93
CA ASP A 923 10.16 -25.53 -19.56
C ASP A 923 9.09 -25.87 -18.49
N ASP A 924 7.88 -26.23 -18.90
CA ASP A 924 6.73 -26.55 -18.04
C ASP A 924 6.80 -27.97 -17.43
N LEU A 925 7.78 -28.80 -17.82
CA LEU A 925 7.94 -30.16 -17.31
C LEU A 925 8.10 -30.21 -15.78
N ALA A 926 8.73 -29.19 -15.17
CA ALA A 926 8.87 -29.12 -13.72
C ALA A 926 7.51 -28.98 -13.02
N PHE A 927 6.61 -28.19 -13.60
CA PHE A 927 5.24 -28.02 -13.09
C PHE A 927 4.42 -29.31 -13.28
N LEU A 928 4.54 -29.97 -14.43
CA LEU A 928 3.90 -31.26 -14.70
C LEU A 928 4.30 -32.33 -13.68
N LYS A 929 5.59 -32.41 -13.36
CA LYS A 929 6.11 -33.28 -12.30
C LYS A 929 5.46 -32.96 -10.96
N SER A 930 5.48 -31.70 -10.54
CA SER A 930 4.92 -31.32 -9.23
C SER A 930 3.41 -31.59 -9.11
N SER A 931 2.66 -31.50 -10.21
CA SER A 931 1.19 -31.66 -10.21
C SER A 931 0.74 -33.12 -10.17
N LEU A 932 1.59 -34.07 -10.60
CA LEU A 932 1.27 -35.49 -10.70
C LEU A 932 2.02 -36.37 -9.69
N VAL A 933 3.01 -35.82 -8.98
CA VAL A 933 3.79 -36.55 -7.96
C VAL A 933 2.90 -36.88 -6.76
N GLY A 934 2.86 -38.16 -6.38
CA GLY A 934 2.15 -38.66 -5.21
C GLY A 934 0.73 -39.17 -5.46
N ASP A 935 0.18 -39.00 -6.67
CA ASP A 935 -1.13 -39.53 -7.07
C ASP A 935 -0.97 -40.75 -8.01
N ASN A 936 -1.94 -41.69 -7.99
CA ASN A 936 -1.99 -42.82 -8.92
C ASN A 936 -2.64 -42.36 -10.22
N TRP A 937 -1.88 -42.07 -11.27
CA TRP A 937 -2.41 -41.53 -12.53
C TRP A 937 -2.07 -42.34 -13.77
N VAL A 938 -1.17 -43.35 -13.65
CA VAL A 938 -0.78 -44.17 -14.79
C VAL A 938 -1.77 -45.32 -14.97
N TRP A 939 -2.46 -45.33 -16.11
CA TRP A 939 -3.48 -46.32 -16.44
C TRP A 939 -2.85 -47.63 -16.91
N ILE A 940 -3.17 -48.77 -16.29
CA ILE A 940 -2.62 -50.08 -16.71
C ILE A 940 -3.63 -50.96 -17.48
N GLY A 941 -4.81 -50.43 -17.79
CA GLY A 941 -5.88 -51.13 -18.51
C GLY A 941 -7.05 -51.57 -17.64
N ASP A 942 -6.80 -51.81 -16.35
CA ASP A 942 -7.78 -52.27 -15.36
C ASP A 942 -7.72 -51.54 -14.01
N ASP A 943 -6.73 -50.65 -13.82
CA ASP A 943 -6.58 -49.78 -12.66
C ASP A 943 -5.65 -48.58 -12.96
N PHE A 944 -5.62 -47.60 -12.05
CA PHE A 944 -4.62 -46.53 -12.01
C PHE A 944 -3.57 -46.81 -10.94
N VAL A 945 -2.30 -46.79 -11.32
CA VAL A 945 -1.17 -47.06 -10.42
C VAL A 945 -0.18 -45.90 -10.36
N SER A 946 0.64 -45.88 -9.31
CA SER A 946 1.75 -44.93 -9.19
C SER A 946 2.84 -45.21 -10.24
N PRO A 947 3.48 -44.17 -10.80
CA PRO A 947 4.65 -44.36 -11.69
C PRO A 947 5.81 -45.11 -11.00
N ASP A 948 5.91 -45.06 -9.66
CA ASP A 948 7.01 -45.68 -8.90
C ASP A 948 7.01 -47.22 -8.95
N VAL A 949 5.85 -47.82 -9.22
CA VAL A 949 5.63 -49.28 -9.27
C VAL A 949 5.62 -49.83 -10.70
N LEU A 950 5.98 -49.02 -11.70
CA LEU A 950 5.97 -49.37 -13.12
C LEU A 950 7.38 -49.40 -13.72
N ALA A 951 7.62 -50.39 -14.59
CA ALA A 951 8.81 -50.46 -15.42
C ALA A 951 8.48 -50.89 -16.86
N PHE A 952 9.24 -50.38 -17.84
CA PHE A 952 9.10 -50.77 -19.25
C PHE A 952 9.60 -52.20 -19.52
N ASP A 953 10.64 -52.64 -18.81
CA ASP A 953 11.20 -53.99 -18.94
C ASP A 953 11.38 -54.64 -17.55
N SER A 954 10.76 -55.82 -17.38
CA SER A 954 10.86 -56.64 -16.16
C SER A 954 10.94 -58.12 -16.52
N PRO A 955 11.91 -58.87 -15.96
CA PRO A 955 12.03 -60.31 -16.20
C PRO A 955 10.92 -61.15 -15.54
N VAL A 956 10.15 -60.59 -14.59
CA VAL A 956 9.10 -61.31 -13.83
C VAL A 956 7.92 -60.37 -13.50
N LYS A 957 6.67 -60.83 -13.63
CA LYS A 957 5.47 -60.09 -13.20
C LYS A 957 5.26 -60.25 -11.68
N PHE A 958 5.35 -59.17 -10.91
CA PHE A 958 5.17 -59.14 -9.45
C PHE A 958 3.92 -58.35 -9.02
N SER A 959 2.77 -58.58 -9.64
CA SER A 959 1.50 -57.96 -9.19
C SER A 959 1.15 -58.42 -7.77
N PRO A 960 0.77 -57.52 -6.83
CA PRO A 960 0.44 -56.09 -6.99
C PRO A 960 1.60 -55.11 -6.69
N TYR A 961 2.82 -55.61 -6.47
CA TYR A 961 3.96 -54.80 -6.03
C TYR A 961 4.70 -54.09 -7.18
N MET A 962 4.70 -54.68 -8.38
CA MET A 962 5.29 -54.10 -9.59
C MET A 962 4.53 -54.52 -10.84
N TYR A 963 4.28 -53.56 -11.73
CA TYR A 963 3.57 -53.73 -12.99
C TYR A 963 4.51 -53.47 -14.18
N VAL A 964 4.23 -54.12 -15.31
CA VAL A 964 4.90 -53.84 -16.59
C VAL A 964 4.01 -52.89 -17.37
N VAL A 965 4.59 -51.83 -17.93
CA VAL A 965 3.85 -50.86 -18.75
C VAL A 965 3.15 -51.60 -19.91
N PRO A 966 1.82 -51.48 -20.08
CA PRO A 966 1.11 -52.09 -21.20
C PRO A 966 1.65 -51.63 -22.55
N SER A 967 1.65 -52.52 -23.54
CA SER A 967 2.14 -52.23 -24.90
C SER A 967 1.46 -51.02 -25.54
N GLU A 968 0.20 -50.76 -25.18
CA GLU A 968 -0.61 -49.65 -25.66
C GLU A 968 -0.09 -48.28 -25.20
N LEU A 969 0.66 -48.23 -24.09
CA LEU A 969 1.25 -47.01 -23.54
C LEU A 969 2.71 -46.80 -23.93
N SER A 970 3.31 -47.73 -24.66
CA SER A 970 4.68 -47.61 -25.17
C SER A 970 4.89 -46.37 -26.05
N MET A 971 3.85 -45.92 -26.75
CA MET A 971 3.88 -44.70 -27.56
C MET A 971 4.03 -43.40 -26.75
N PHE A 972 3.83 -43.46 -25.42
CA PHE A 972 4.00 -42.34 -24.50
C PHE A 972 5.25 -42.47 -23.63
N GLN A 973 6.26 -43.22 -24.10
CA GLN A 973 7.48 -43.54 -23.35
C GLN A 973 8.23 -42.27 -22.89
N ASP A 974 8.34 -41.25 -23.74
CA ASP A 974 9.00 -39.98 -23.39
C ASP A 974 8.33 -39.31 -22.17
N LEU A 975 7.00 -39.25 -22.15
CA LEU A 975 6.21 -38.71 -21.05
C LEU A 975 6.37 -39.54 -19.77
N LEU A 976 6.22 -40.86 -19.87
CA LEU A 976 6.26 -41.77 -18.71
C LEU A 976 7.64 -41.82 -18.05
N LEU A 977 8.72 -41.85 -18.84
CA LEU A 977 10.10 -41.79 -18.32
C LEU A 977 10.38 -40.43 -17.68
N ALA A 978 9.94 -39.34 -18.31
CA ALA A 978 10.13 -38.00 -17.77
C ALA A 978 9.44 -37.84 -16.40
N LEU A 979 8.30 -38.51 -16.18
CA LEU A 979 7.50 -38.42 -14.96
C LEU A 979 7.73 -39.56 -13.93
N GLY A 980 8.81 -40.35 -14.08
CA GLY A 980 9.31 -41.24 -13.03
C GLY A 980 9.09 -42.74 -13.25
N VAL A 981 8.51 -43.17 -14.38
CA VAL A 981 8.43 -44.61 -14.74
C VAL A 981 9.82 -45.13 -15.10
N ARG A 982 10.17 -46.34 -14.66
CA ARG A 982 11.54 -46.88 -14.79
C ARG A 982 11.78 -47.55 -16.14
N GLN A 983 12.99 -47.42 -16.68
CA GLN A 983 13.40 -48.10 -17.91
C GLN A 983 13.65 -49.62 -17.68
N THR A 984 14.40 -49.98 -16.64
CA THR A 984 14.70 -51.37 -16.21
C THR A 984 14.83 -51.43 -14.68
N ILE A 985 14.82 -52.64 -14.10
CA ILE A 985 14.82 -52.87 -12.64
C ILE A 985 16.23 -52.78 -11.99
N ALA A 986 17.31 -52.46 -12.71
CA ALA A 986 18.68 -52.58 -12.17
C ALA A 986 19.26 -51.31 -11.49
N ASP A 987 19.74 -51.51 -10.25
CA ASP A 987 20.83 -50.83 -9.51
C ASP A 987 20.65 -49.56 -8.66
N ASN A 988 19.45 -48.99 -8.48
CA ASN A 988 19.28 -47.82 -7.58
C ASN A 988 18.30 -48.02 -6.41
N TYR A 989 18.30 -49.20 -5.77
CA TYR A 989 17.39 -49.54 -4.68
C TYR A 989 17.80 -49.07 -3.27
N LEU A 990 18.62 -48.04 -3.12
CA LEU A 990 19.10 -47.60 -1.79
C LEU A 990 18.75 -46.17 -1.35
N ASP A 991 18.05 -45.36 -2.16
CA ASP A 991 17.69 -43.98 -1.76
C ASP A 991 16.19 -43.60 -1.88
N GLY A 992 15.28 -44.58 -2.02
CA GLY A 992 13.83 -44.33 -2.10
C GLY A 992 13.05 -44.59 -0.78
N PRO A 993 11.99 -43.80 -0.46
CA PRO A 993 11.20 -43.91 0.77
C PRO A 993 10.10 -44.99 0.65
N GLY A 994 10.45 -46.20 0.22
CA GLY A 994 9.51 -47.28 -0.04
C GLY A 994 9.98 -48.61 0.54
N LEU A 995 9.88 -48.77 1.86
CA LEU A 995 9.97 -50.07 2.52
C LEU A 995 8.98 -50.10 3.69
N GLU A 996 7.70 -50.31 3.37
CA GLU A 996 6.60 -50.35 4.35
C GLU A 996 6.54 -51.65 5.18
N ASN A 997 7.47 -52.58 5.03
CA ASN A 997 7.58 -53.75 5.91
C ASN A 997 8.91 -53.77 6.68
N ARG A 998 9.12 -52.78 7.57
CA ARG A 998 10.20 -52.83 8.58
C ARG A 998 9.91 -53.77 9.75
N SER A 999 8.68 -54.27 9.85
CA SER A 999 8.18 -55.08 10.97
C SER A 999 8.68 -56.53 10.97
N THR A 1000 9.27 -57.02 9.87
CA THR A 1000 9.64 -58.43 9.68
C THR A 1000 11.14 -58.71 9.76
N LEU A 1001 11.99 -57.69 9.89
CA LEU A 1001 13.44 -57.87 10.00
C LEU A 1001 13.83 -58.21 11.45
N LEU A 1002 14.38 -59.41 11.67
CA LEU A 1002 14.88 -59.85 12.97
C LEU A 1002 16.38 -59.52 13.12
N ILE A 1003 16.75 -58.86 14.21
CA ILE A 1003 18.07 -58.30 14.50
C ILE A 1003 18.54 -58.83 15.87
N PRO A 1004 19.84 -59.16 16.06
CA PRO A 1004 20.33 -59.67 17.33
C PRO A 1004 20.35 -58.61 18.44
N ASP A 1005 19.79 -58.97 19.60
CA ASP A 1005 19.93 -58.22 20.84
C ASP A 1005 21.33 -58.43 21.46
N SER A 1006 21.63 -57.69 22.52
CA SER A 1006 22.87 -57.75 23.32
C SER A 1006 23.16 -59.12 23.93
N THR A 1007 22.17 -60.02 23.96
CA THR A 1007 22.31 -61.41 24.39
C THR A 1007 22.38 -62.41 23.22
N GLY A 1008 22.45 -61.91 21.97
CA GLY A 1008 22.54 -62.72 20.75
C GLY A 1008 21.21 -63.30 20.27
N VAL A 1009 20.06 -62.84 20.80
CA VAL A 1009 18.73 -63.33 20.42
C VAL A 1009 18.13 -62.44 19.34
N LEU A 1010 17.64 -63.05 18.26
CA LEU A 1010 16.98 -62.35 17.15
C LEU A 1010 15.61 -61.80 17.56
N ARG A 1011 15.38 -60.49 17.36
CA ARG A 1011 14.14 -59.77 17.71
C ARG A 1011 13.78 -58.75 16.65
N GLY A 1012 12.51 -58.35 16.58
CA GLY A 1012 12.09 -57.29 15.66
C GLY A 1012 12.80 -55.96 15.97
N ALA A 1013 13.11 -55.18 14.94
CA ALA A 1013 13.78 -53.87 15.09
C ALA A 1013 13.06 -52.92 16.07
N ALA A 1014 11.73 -53.03 16.22
CA ALA A 1014 10.92 -52.23 17.13
C ALA A 1014 11.17 -52.51 18.62
N ASP A 1015 11.61 -53.73 18.96
CA ASP A 1015 11.88 -54.21 20.32
C ASP A 1015 13.31 -53.92 20.78
N LEU A 1016 14.16 -53.40 19.88
CA LEU A 1016 15.56 -53.13 20.11
C LEU A 1016 15.85 -51.64 20.23
N VAL A 1017 16.91 -51.32 20.98
CA VAL A 1017 17.43 -49.97 21.16
C VAL A 1017 18.95 -49.97 21.10
N TYR A 1018 19.59 -48.93 20.57
CA TYR A 1018 21.05 -48.80 20.69
C TYR A 1018 21.43 -47.78 21.76
N ASN A 1019 22.45 -48.09 22.55
CA ASN A 1019 22.88 -47.25 23.67
C ASN A 1019 23.78 -46.10 23.19
N ASP A 1020 23.15 -45.00 22.79
CA ASP A 1020 23.84 -43.76 22.44
C ASP A 1020 23.87 -42.74 23.59
N ALA A 1021 23.37 -43.08 24.78
CA ALA A 1021 23.36 -42.21 25.95
C ALA A 1021 23.79 -42.99 27.21
N PRO A 1022 25.07 -43.44 27.28
CA PRO A 1022 25.55 -44.34 28.33
C PRO A 1022 25.52 -43.74 29.75
N TRP A 1023 25.36 -42.42 29.88
CA TRP A 1023 25.24 -41.71 31.15
C TRP A 1023 23.81 -41.72 31.73
N MET A 1024 22.79 -42.17 31.00
CA MET A 1024 21.42 -42.29 31.51
C MET A 1024 21.22 -43.61 32.26
N GLU A 1025 20.47 -43.59 33.37
CA GLU A 1025 20.15 -44.80 34.13
C GLU A 1025 19.34 -45.80 33.28
N THR A 1026 19.93 -46.97 33.02
CA THR A 1026 19.38 -48.07 32.19
C THR A 1026 18.09 -48.70 32.72
N ASN A 1027 17.66 -48.36 33.93
CA ASN A 1027 16.46 -48.89 34.59
C ASN A 1027 15.13 -48.35 34.02
N SER A 1028 15.17 -47.46 33.03
CA SER A 1028 14.01 -46.72 32.52
C SER A 1028 13.35 -47.30 31.25
N VAL A 1029 13.93 -48.34 30.63
CA VAL A 1029 13.41 -48.91 29.38
C VAL A 1029 12.58 -50.16 29.65
N VAL A 1030 11.33 -49.98 30.10
CA VAL A 1030 10.40 -51.10 30.29
C VAL A 1030 10.03 -51.68 28.93
N GLY A 1031 10.49 -52.92 28.65
CA GLY A 1031 10.05 -53.71 27.50
C GLY A 1031 10.91 -53.67 26.24
N LYS A 1032 12.05 -52.93 26.19
CA LYS A 1032 13.00 -52.98 25.05
C LYS A 1032 14.39 -53.43 25.48
N ARG A 1033 15.15 -54.03 24.56
CA ARG A 1033 16.51 -54.56 24.82
C ARG A 1033 17.57 -53.88 23.96
N PHE A 1034 18.81 -53.85 24.44
CA PHE A 1034 19.90 -53.28 23.65
C PHE A 1034 20.25 -54.13 22.43
N VAL A 1035 20.56 -53.51 21.30
CA VAL A 1035 21.12 -54.15 20.10
C VAL A 1035 22.51 -54.71 20.40
N HIS A 1036 22.91 -55.76 19.69
CA HIS A 1036 24.24 -56.36 19.81
C HIS A 1036 25.36 -55.34 19.52
N SER A 1037 26.45 -55.39 20.29
CA SER A 1037 27.56 -54.42 20.25
C SER A 1037 28.35 -54.40 18.94
N SER A 1038 28.20 -55.41 18.09
CA SER A 1038 28.82 -55.47 16.75
C SER A 1038 28.05 -54.66 15.70
N ILE A 1039 26.84 -54.19 15.99
CA ILE A 1039 26.04 -53.36 15.10
C ILE A 1039 26.33 -51.89 15.42
N SER A 1040 26.86 -51.16 14.44
CA SER A 1040 27.16 -49.73 14.62
C SER A 1040 25.88 -48.91 14.79
N HIS A 1041 25.97 -47.76 15.47
CA HIS A 1041 24.81 -46.88 15.69
C HIS A 1041 24.20 -46.39 14.36
N ASP A 1042 25.03 -46.14 13.35
CA ASP A 1042 24.59 -45.75 12.01
C ASP A 1042 23.79 -46.85 11.33
N LEU A 1043 24.28 -48.10 11.40
CA LEU A 1043 23.58 -49.27 10.87
C LEU A 1043 22.28 -49.53 11.65
N ALA A 1044 22.32 -49.46 12.98
CA ALA A 1044 21.14 -49.60 13.83
C ALA A 1044 20.03 -48.59 13.46
N ASN A 1045 20.41 -47.31 13.25
CA ASN A 1045 19.47 -46.27 12.83
C ASN A 1045 18.89 -46.54 11.44
N ARG A 1046 19.70 -46.95 10.46
CA ARG A 1046 19.24 -47.33 9.11
C ARG A 1046 18.28 -48.51 9.12
N LEU A 1047 18.50 -49.47 10.03
CA LEU A 1047 17.64 -50.64 10.25
C LEU A 1047 16.34 -50.31 11.02
N GLY A 1048 16.12 -49.04 11.40
CA GLY A 1048 14.93 -48.61 12.12
C GLY A 1048 14.95 -48.91 13.62
N ILE A 1049 16.10 -49.32 14.17
CA ILE A 1049 16.30 -49.49 15.61
C ILE A 1049 16.37 -48.11 16.25
N GLN A 1050 15.60 -47.91 17.31
CA GLN A 1050 15.50 -46.60 17.95
C GLN A 1050 16.70 -46.31 18.84
N SER A 1051 17.11 -45.05 18.88
CA SER A 1051 18.14 -44.57 19.81
C SER A 1051 17.59 -44.54 21.24
N LEU A 1052 18.41 -44.90 22.22
CA LEU A 1052 18.07 -44.77 23.64
C LEU A 1052 17.73 -43.31 24.01
N ARG A 1053 18.51 -42.35 23.48
CA ARG A 1053 18.27 -40.90 23.66
C ARG A 1053 16.93 -40.47 23.07
N SER A 1054 16.56 -41.00 21.89
CA SER A 1054 15.30 -40.70 21.21
C SER A 1054 14.09 -41.25 21.97
N LEU A 1055 14.21 -42.43 22.57
CA LEU A 1055 13.13 -43.04 23.35
C LEU A 1055 12.80 -42.31 24.65
N SER A 1056 13.80 -41.67 25.28
CA SER A 1056 13.57 -40.84 26.47
C SER A 1056 12.94 -39.48 26.14
N LEU A 1057 13.14 -38.96 24.92
CA LEU A 1057 12.58 -37.69 24.44
C LEU A 1057 11.23 -37.84 23.72
N VAL A 1058 10.95 -39.02 23.17
CA VAL A 1058 9.72 -39.36 22.42
C VAL A 1058 8.62 -39.90 23.36
N SER A 1059 8.65 -39.59 24.66
CA SER A 1059 7.36 -39.52 25.34
C SER A 1059 6.65 -38.26 24.84
N LYS A 1060 5.47 -38.41 24.22
CA LYS A 1060 4.54 -37.29 23.91
C LYS A 1060 4.22 -36.40 25.14
N GLU A 1061 4.68 -36.78 26.31
CA GLU A 1061 4.51 -36.13 27.60
C GLU A 1061 5.53 -35.00 27.87
N LEU A 1062 6.71 -34.98 27.22
CA LEU A 1062 7.80 -34.03 27.52
C LEU A 1062 8.03 -32.94 26.48
N THR A 1063 7.55 -33.11 25.24
CA THR A 1063 7.69 -32.10 24.18
C THR A 1063 6.37 -31.87 23.48
N LYS A 1064 6.03 -30.60 23.24
CA LYS A 1064 4.85 -30.23 22.44
C LYS A 1064 5.33 -29.75 21.06
N ASP A 1065 4.69 -30.23 20.00
CA ASP A 1065 4.93 -29.71 18.65
C ASP A 1065 4.43 -28.27 18.56
N PHE A 1066 5.15 -27.46 17.80
CA PHE A 1066 4.96 -26.02 17.69
C PHE A 1066 5.03 -25.59 16.22
N PRO A 1067 4.29 -24.56 15.80
CA PRO A 1067 4.34 -24.08 14.42
C PRO A 1067 5.76 -23.68 14.00
N CYS A 1068 6.17 -24.08 12.80
CA CYS A 1068 7.44 -23.69 12.21
C CYS A 1068 7.29 -23.32 10.73
N MET A 1069 7.90 -22.22 10.30
CA MET A 1069 7.91 -21.81 8.90
C MET A 1069 8.85 -22.69 8.06
N ASP A 1070 8.46 -22.97 6.82
CA ASP A 1070 9.30 -23.73 5.87
C ASP A 1070 10.51 -22.93 5.41
N TYR A 1071 11.65 -23.61 5.27
CA TYR A 1071 12.91 -22.98 4.91
C TYR A 1071 12.87 -22.28 3.54
N ASN A 1072 12.09 -22.77 2.56
CA ASN A 1072 12.00 -22.13 1.23
C ASN A 1072 11.41 -20.73 1.34
N LYS A 1073 10.39 -20.57 2.18
CA LYS A 1073 9.75 -19.27 2.42
C LYS A 1073 10.69 -18.32 3.15
N ILE A 1074 11.48 -18.83 4.10
CA ILE A 1074 12.51 -18.04 4.79
C ILE A 1074 13.56 -17.54 3.78
N THR A 1075 14.04 -18.39 2.88
CA THR A 1075 15.02 -18.01 1.85
C THR A 1075 14.47 -16.93 0.92
N GLU A 1076 13.25 -17.08 0.41
CA GLU A 1076 12.58 -16.08 -0.44
C GLU A 1076 12.47 -14.70 0.25
N LEU A 1077 12.16 -14.69 1.55
CA LEU A 1077 12.07 -13.46 2.33
C LEU A 1077 13.43 -12.81 2.54
N LEU A 1078 14.46 -13.61 2.84
CA LEU A 1078 15.83 -13.11 3.02
C LEU A 1078 16.39 -12.53 1.70
N GLU A 1079 16.12 -13.17 0.56
CA GLU A 1079 16.52 -12.67 -0.76
C GLU A 1079 15.83 -11.36 -1.13
N SER A 1080 14.56 -11.20 -0.78
CA SER A 1080 13.78 -9.99 -1.11
C SER A 1080 14.07 -8.77 -0.22
N HIS A 1081 14.56 -8.96 1.02
CA HIS A 1081 14.75 -7.87 2.00
C HIS A 1081 16.21 -7.45 2.21
N GLY A 1082 17.18 -8.12 1.56
CA GLY A 1082 18.59 -7.73 1.58
C GLY A 1082 19.30 -7.91 2.92
N ASP A 1083 20.51 -7.35 3.02
CA ASP A 1083 21.60 -7.72 3.93
C ASP A 1083 21.30 -7.85 5.44
N TYR A 1084 22.14 -8.63 6.12
CA TYR A 1084 22.08 -8.95 7.56
C TYR A 1084 22.53 -7.80 8.48
N GLU A 1085 23.03 -6.69 7.92
CA GLU A 1085 23.56 -5.55 8.67
C GLU A 1085 22.52 -4.91 9.61
N PHE A 1086 21.23 -5.16 9.37
CA PHE A 1086 20.13 -4.62 10.15
C PHE A 1086 19.53 -5.57 11.19
N LEU A 1087 20.09 -6.76 11.37
CA LEU A 1087 19.61 -7.76 12.35
C LEU A 1087 19.45 -7.19 13.76
N LEU A 1088 20.38 -6.35 14.21
CA LEU A 1088 20.34 -5.78 15.56
C LEU A 1088 19.21 -4.75 15.72
N PHE A 1089 18.82 -4.07 14.63
CA PHE A 1089 17.67 -3.17 14.64
C PHE A 1089 16.36 -3.95 14.67
N ASP A 1090 16.25 -5.08 13.97
CA ASP A 1090 15.07 -5.96 14.06
C ASP A 1090 14.88 -6.48 15.49
N LEU A 1091 15.97 -6.89 16.17
CA LEU A 1091 15.94 -7.32 17.57
C LEU A 1091 15.61 -6.18 18.52
N LEU A 1092 16.04 -4.95 18.21
CA LEU A 1092 15.72 -3.76 18.98
C LEU A 1092 14.25 -3.35 18.84
N GLU A 1093 13.69 -3.40 17.63
CA GLU A 1093 12.26 -3.18 17.38
C GLU A 1093 11.43 -4.20 18.16
N LEU A 1094 11.82 -5.48 18.08
CA LEU A 1094 11.18 -6.56 18.82
C LEU A 1094 11.21 -6.28 20.32
N ALA A 1095 12.37 -5.88 20.87
CA ALA A 1095 12.52 -5.54 22.29
C ALA A 1095 11.59 -4.38 22.70
N ASP A 1096 11.48 -3.33 21.87
CA ASP A 1096 10.61 -2.20 22.13
C ASP A 1096 9.12 -2.57 22.09
N CYS A 1097 8.69 -3.36 21.09
CA CYS A 1097 7.33 -3.88 21.00
C CYS A 1097 6.97 -4.85 22.14
N CYS A 1098 7.94 -5.63 22.62
CA CYS A 1098 7.78 -6.49 23.79
C CYS A 1098 7.70 -5.72 25.12
N LYS A 1099 7.91 -4.39 25.08
CA LYS A 1099 8.00 -3.51 26.24
C LYS A 1099 9.17 -3.85 27.18
N ALA A 1100 10.26 -4.38 26.62
CA ALA A 1100 11.48 -4.64 27.38
C ALA A 1100 12.10 -3.32 27.87
N LYS A 1101 12.65 -3.31 29.09
CA LYS A 1101 13.31 -2.12 29.64
C LYS A 1101 14.78 -2.04 29.21
N LYS A 1102 15.44 -3.19 29.16
CA LYS A 1102 16.86 -3.34 28.80
C LYS A 1102 16.99 -4.41 27.71
N LEU A 1103 17.81 -4.13 26.71
CA LEU A 1103 18.22 -5.08 25.68
C LEU A 1103 19.72 -5.33 25.83
N HIS A 1104 20.12 -6.58 26.04
CA HIS A 1104 21.54 -6.97 26.04
C HIS A 1104 21.84 -7.77 24.78
N LEU A 1105 22.78 -7.30 23.98
CA LEU A 1105 23.32 -7.97 22.80
C LEU A 1105 24.70 -8.53 23.16
N ILE A 1106 24.85 -9.85 23.09
CA ILE A 1106 26.04 -10.53 23.60
C ILE A 1106 26.60 -11.40 22.49
N PHE A 1107 27.88 -11.20 22.17
CA PHE A 1107 28.61 -12.16 21.37
C PHE A 1107 29.26 -13.20 22.28
N ASP A 1108 28.71 -14.41 22.27
CA ASP A 1108 29.22 -15.55 23.02
C ASP A 1108 30.18 -16.38 22.15
N LYS A 1109 31.48 -16.29 22.43
CA LYS A 1109 32.52 -17.03 21.70
C LYS A 1109 32.79 -18.43 22.24
N ARG A 1110 32.10 -18.83 23.31
CA ARG A 1110 32.35 -20.11 23.97
C ARG A 1110 31.96 -21.29 23.09
N GLU A 1111 32.72 -22.36 23.23
CA GLU A 1111 32.30 -23.68 22.78
C GLU A 1111 31.83 -24.51 23.96
N HIS A 1112 30.71 -25.20 23.78
CA HIS A 1112 30.08 -26.01 24.79
C HIS A 1112 30.29 -27.51 24.53
N PRO A 1113 30.28 -28.34 25.58
CA PRO A 1113 30.31 -29.80 25.44
C PRO A 1113 29.19 -30.32 24.53
N ARG A 1114 29.43 -31.45 23.86
CA ARG A 1114 28.56 -31.99 22.79
C ARG A 1114 28.08 -33.43 23.04
N GLN A 1115 28.29 -33.96 24.23
CA GLN A 1115 28.03 -35.37 24.53
C GLN A 1115 26.57 -35.56 24.97
N SER A 1116 26.15 -34.88 26.04
CA SER A 1116 24.84 -35.03 26.68
C SER A 1116 23.77 -34.07 26.12
N LEU A 1117 23.55 -34.14 24.81
CA LEU A 1117 22.58 -33.31 24.08
C LEU A 1117 21.23 -34.00 23.92
N LEU A 1118 20.16 -33.22 23.69
CA LEU A 1118 18.83 -33.78 23.39
C LEU A 1118 18.90 -34.65 22.12
N GLN A 1119 19.57 -34.18 21.08
CA GLN A 1119 19.84 -34.97 19.87
C GLN A 1119 21.29 -34.82 19.46
N HIS A 1120 21.84 -35.87 18.83
CA HIS A 1120 23.21 -35.84 18.31
C HIS A 1120 23.45 -34.72 17.28
N ASN A 1121 22.45 -34.43 16.44
CA ASN A 1121 22.49 -33.38 15.43
C ASN A 1121 22.58 -31.97 16.03
N LEU A 1122 22.28 -31.79 17.33
CA LEU A 1122 22.42 -30.50 18.01
C LEU A 1122 23.86 -30.12 18.34
N ALA A 1123 24.81 -31.05 18.18
CA ALA A 1123 26.23 -30.84 18.48
C ALA A 1123 26.84 -29.67 17.71
N GLU A 1124 26.39 -29.44 16.47
CA GLU A 1124 26.87 -28.34 15.62
C GLU A 1124 26.44 -26.95 16.13
N PHE A 1125 25.35 -26.88 16.92
CA PHE A 1125 24.79 -25.61 17.41
C PHE A 1125 25.27 -25.24 18.83
N GLN A 1126 26.21 -26.01 19.39
CA GLN A 1126 26.85 -25.78 20.69
C GLN A 1126 28.10 -24.88 20.61
N GLY A 1127 28.35 -24.27 19.45
CA GLY A 1127 29.46 -23.33 19.24
C GLY A 1127 29.11 -21.86 19.57
N PRO A 1128 29.93 -20.92 19.06
CA PRO A 1128 29.71 -19.49 19.21
C PRO A 1128 28.32 -19.03 18.75
N ALA A 1129 27.77 -18.02 19.43
CA ALA A 1129 26.41 -17.55 19.18
C ALA A 1129 26.26 -16.04 19.40
N LEU A 1130 25.33 -15.44 18.66
CA LEU A 1130 24.77 -14.15 19.02
C LEU A 1130 23.60 -14.37 20.00
N VAL A 1131 23.64 -13.74 21.15
CA VAL A 1131 22.62 -13.85 22.19
C VAL A 1131 21.96 -12.48 22.40
N ALA A 1132 20.64 -12.43 22.43
CA ALA A 1132 19.87 -11.23 22.73
C ALA A 1132 18.97 -11.47 23.94
N ILE A 1133 19.09 -10.62 24.97
CA ILE A 1133 18.32 -10.73 26.21
C ILE A 1133 17.41 -9.51 26.35
N LEU A 1134 16.10 -9.77 26.37
CA LEU A 1134 15.06 -8.78 26.63
C LEU A 1134 14.70 -8.85 28.12
N GLU A 1135 15.32 -7.99 28.92
CA GLU A 1135 15.14 -7.99 30.37
C GLU A 1135 13.76 -7.41 30.76
N GLY A 1136 13.03 -8.16 31.60
CA GLY A 1136 11.71 -7.76 32.09
C GLY A 1136 10.56 -7.96 31.10
N ALA A 1137 10.81 -8.54 29.92
CA ALA A 1137 9.79 -8.90 28.95
C ALA A 1137 9.78 -10.41 28.70
N SER A 1138 8.76 -11.11 29.19
CA SER A 1138 8.52 -12.53 28.89
C SER A 1138 7.44 -12.64 27.82
N LEU A 1139 7.71 -13.43 26.79
CA LEU A 1139 6.80 -13.77 25.70
C LEU A 1139 5.98 -15.03 26.03
N SER A 1140 4.69 -15.00 25.71
CA SER A 1140 3.84 -16.19 25.77
C SER A 1140 4.12 -17.16 24.61
N GLY A 1141 3.63 -18.40 24.71
CA GLY A 1141 3.74 -19.36 23.61
C GLY A 1141 3.12 -18.84 22.30
N ASP A 1142 1.98 -18.17 22.35
CA ASP A 1142 1.34 -17.64 21.13
C ASP A 1142 2.14 -16.47 20.53
N GLU A 1143 2.75 -15.65 21.39
CA GLU A 1143 3.65 -14.56 20.98
C GLU A 1143 4.93 -15.10 20.35
N VAL A 1144 5.50 -16.19 20.87
CA VAL A 1144 6.68 -16.83 20.28
C VAL A 1144 6.34 -17.51 18.94
N ALA A 1145 5.13 -18.08 18.82
CA ALA A 1145 4.64 -18.64 17.55
C ALA A 1145 4.42 -17.55 16.50
N SER A 1146 3.95 -16.37 16.90
CA SER A 1146 3.65 -15.30 15.94
C SER A 1146 4.89 -14.73 15.26
N LEU A 1147 6.06 -14.83 15.89
CA LEU A 1147 7.36 -14.45 15.33
C LEU A 1147 7.80 -15.31 14.12
N GLN A 1148 7.07 -16.39 13.82
CA GLN A 1148 7.32 -17.28 12.69
C GLN A 1148 6.42 -17.00 11.46
N PHE A 1149 5.39 -16.15 11.56
CA PHE A 1149 4.46 -15.89 10.45
C PHE A 1149 4.95 -14.76 9.51
N LEU A 1150 4.31 -14.63 8.34
CA LEU A 1150 4.64 -13.59 7.35
C LEU A 1150 4.34 -12.18 7.88
N PRO A 1151 5.14 -11.16 7.51
CA PRO A 1151 4.84 -9.77 7.83
C PRO A 1151 3.47 -9.34 7.27
N PRO A 1152 2.75 -8.42 7.95
CA PRO A 1152 3.20 -7.67 9.13
C PRO A 1152 2.99 -8.42 10.46
N TRP A 1153 4.04 -8.53 11.28
CA TRP A 1153 3.92 -9.15 12.61
C TRP A 1153 3.16 -8.22 13.54
N SER A 1154 2.21 -8.77 14.29
CA SER A 1154 1.55 -8.05 15.37
C SER A 1154 1.86 -8.72 16.70
N LEU A 1155 2.40 -7.94 17.64
CA LEU A 1155 2.73 -8.37 18.98
C LEU A 1155 2.11 -7.38 19.97
N ARG A 1156 1.31 -7.87 20.92
CA ARG A 1156 0.64 -7.02 21.93
C ARG A 1156 -0.18 -5.84 21.36
N GLY A 1157 -0.67 -5.99 20.13
CA GLY A 1157 -1.44 -4.95 19.41
C GLY A 1157 -0.59 -3.93 18.63
N ASP A 1158 0.74 -4.01 18.73
CA ASP A 1158 1.68 -3.21 17.95
C ASP A 1158 2.18 -4.01 16.73
N THR A 1159 2.45 -3.32 15.63
CA THR A 1159 2.97 -3.94 14.40
C THR A 1159 4.46 -3.67 14.29
N LEU A 1160 5.26 -4.71 14.02
CA LEU A 1160 6.68 -4.57 13.69
C LEU A 1160 6.80 -4.11 12.23
N ASN A 1161 7.47 -2.99 12.01
CA ASN A 1161 7.43 -2.24 10.76
C ASN A 1161 8.79 -2.01 10.11
N TYR A 1162 9.93 -2.29 10.77
CA TYR A 1162 11.26 -1.88 10.29
C TYR A 1162 11.96 -2.89 9.36
N GLY A 1163 11.57 -4.17 9.38
CA GLY A 1163 12.33 -5.18 8.62
C GLY A 1163 11.70 -6.57 8.62
N LEU A 1164 12.54 -7.60 8.78
CA LEU A 1164 12.12 -9.01 8.82
C LEU A 1164 11.84 -9.54 10.23
N GLY A 1165 11.98 -8.69 11.26
CA GLY A 1165 11.79 -9.09 12.65
C GLY A 1165 12.71 -10.25 13.02
N LEU A 1166 12.18 -11.28 13.69
CA LEU A 1166 13.00 -12.44 14.07
C LEU A 1166 13.49 -13.25 12.86
N LEU A 1167 12.84 -13.17 11.69
CA LEU A 1167 13.24 -13.97 10.52
C LEU A 1167 14.62 -13.56 9.99
N SER A 1168 15.07 -12.32 10.22
CA SER A 1168 16.42 -11.91 9.82
C SER A 1168 17.52 -12.67 10.55
N CYS A 1169 17.25 -13.29 11.71
CA CYS A 1169 18.25 -14.09 12.43
C CYS A 1169 18.67 -15.35 11.64
N PHE A 1170 17.83 -15.82 10.70
CA PHE A 1170 18.16 -16.92 9.81
C PHE A 1170 19.28 -16.58 8.82
N SER A 1171 19.65 -15.31 8.69
CA SER A 1171 20.87 -14.91 7.97
C SER A 1171 22.14 -15.46 8.63
N ILE A 1172 22.18 -15.58 9.96
CA ILE A 1172 23.37 -15.99 10.72
C ILE A 1172 23.26 -17.39 11.37
N SER A 1173 22.05 -17.92 11.56
CA SER A 1173 21.78 -19.16 12.30
C SER A 1173 20.72 -20.03 11.65
N ASP A 1174 20.96 -21.33 11.53
CA ASP A 1174 19.96 -22.28 11.00
C ASP A 1174 19.01 -22.83 12.09
N LEU A 1175 19.36 -22.69 13.38
CA LEU A 1175 18.59 -23.22 14.50
C LEU A 1175 18.42 -22.21 15.65
N PRO A 1176 17.58 -21.17 15.48
CA PRO A 1176 17.29 -20.22 16.54
C PRO A 1176 16.64 -20.91 17.75
N SER A 1177 17.05 -20.48 18.95
CA SER A 1177 16.50 -20.97 20.21
C SER A 1177 16.06 -19.81 21.10
N VAL A 1178 14.93 -19.98 21.79
CA VAL A 1178 14.32 -18.94 22.63
C VAL A 1178 13.97 -19.52 23.99
N VAL A 1179 14.36 -18.85 25.06
CA VAL A 1179 13.93 -19.17 26.42
C VAL A 1179 13.03 -18.05 26.91
N SER A 1180 11.76 -18.38 27.19
CA SER A 1180 10.76 -17.45 27.70
C SER A 1180 9.74 -18.17 28.57
N ASP A 1181 9.27 -17.52 29.63
CA ASP A 1181 8.18 -17.99 30.51
C ASP A 1181 8.36 -19.43 31.03
N GLY A 1182 9.62 -19.86 31.24
CA GLY A 1182 9.93 -21.21 31.71
C GLY A 1182 9.84 -22.31 30.64
N TYR A 1183 9.81 -21.93 29.35
CA TYR A 1183 9.88 -22.83 28.21
C TYR A 1183 11.11 -22.54 27.35
N LEU A 1184 11.69 -23.59 26.77
CA LEU A 1184 12.68 -23.50 25.70
C LEU A 1184 12.00 -23.86 24.38
N TYR A 1185 12.09 -22.96 23.42
CA TYR A 1185 11.61 -23.14 22.05
C TYR A 1185 12.83 -23.33 21.14
N ILE A 1186 12.79 -24.37 20.30
CA ILE A 1186 13.80 -24.61 19.27
C ILE A 1186 13.09 -24.68 17.93
N PHE A 1187 13.54 -23.85 16.98
CA PHE A 1187 12.99 -23.79 15.63
C PHE A 1187 13.94 -24.47 14.65
N ASP A 1188 13.44 -25.49 13.96
CA ASP A 1188 14.16 -26.27 12.94
C ASP A 1188 13.35 -26.27 11.63
N PRO A 1189 13.46 -25.19 10.83
CA PRO A 1189 12.75 -25.06 9.55
C PRO A 1189 13.01 -26.19 8.56
N ARG A 1190 14.09 -26.96 8.74
CA ARG A 1190 14.49 -28.06 7.86
C ARG A 1190 14.07 -29.44 8.38
N GLY A 1191 13.68 -29.55 9.65
CA GLY A 1191 13.40 -30.83 10.29
C GLY A 1191 14.59 -31.78 10.34
N VAL A 1192 15.83 -31.28 10.39
CA VAL A 1192 17.05 -32.10 10.38
C VAL A 1192 17.63 -32.28 11.80
N ALA A 1193 17.40 -31.31 12.68
CA ALA A 1193 18.03 -31.21 13.99
C ALA A 1193 17.15 -31.74 15.14
N ILE A 1194 15.82 -31.64 15.03
CA ILE A 1194 14.88 -32.06 16.09
C ILE A 1194 13.72 -32.94 15.60
N ALA A 1195 13.41 -32.98 14.30
CA ALA A 1195 12.30 -33.79 13.78
C ALA A 1195 12.65 -35.29 13.72
N THR A 1196 11.62 -36.12 13.69
CA THR A 1196 11.79 -37.57 13.48
C THR A 1196 12.38 -37.82 12.09
N PRO A 1197 13.37 -38.74 11.94
CA PRO A 1197 14.06 -38.99 10.67
C PRO A 1197 13.14 -39.35 9.49
N SER A 1198 11.93 -39.83 9.78
CA SER A 1198 10.94 -40.28 8.79
C SER A 1198 10.15 -39.16 8.12
N THR A 1199 10.11 -37.94 8.67
CA THR A 1199 9.24 -36.87 8.15
C THR A 1199 10.00 -35.74 7.46
N ARG A 1200 11.22 -35.37 7.88
CA ARG A 1200 12.03 -34.24 7.31
C ARG A 1200 11.20 -32.97 6.99
N LEU A 1201 10.14 -32.73 7.75
CA LEU A 1201 9.27 -31.56 7.63
C LEU A 1201 9.73 -30.47 8.61
N PRO A 1202 9.46 -29.18 8.33
CA PRO A 1202 9.71 -28.09 9.27
C PRO A 1202 9.14 -28.43 10.64
N SER A 1203 9.94 -28.27 11.68
CA SER A 1203 9.57 -28.67 13.04
C SER A 1203 10.02 -27.64 14.05
N ALA A 1204 9.15 -27.30 15.00
CA ALA A 1204 9.54 -26.60 16.20
C ALA A 1204 9.07 -27.38 17.42
N LYS A 1205 9.90 -27.39 18.45
CA LYS A 1205 9.65 -28.11 19.70
C LYS A 1205 9.66 -27.15 20.87
N VAL A 1206 8.68 -27.30 21.76
CA VAL A 1206 8.66 -26.63 23.07
C VAL A 1206 9.03 -27.62 24.16
N PHE A 1207 9.99 -27.24 24.99
CA PHE A 1207 10.46 -27.98 26.14
C PHE A 1207 10.09 -27.22 27.42
N PRO A 1208 9.25 -27.79 28.31
CA PRO A 1208 8.99 -27.20 29.61
C PRO A 1208 10.24 -27.35 30.48
N LEU A 1209 10.75 -26.22 31.00
CA LEU A 1209 11.91 -26.20 31.90
C LEU A 1209 11.49 -26.42 33.36
N ARG A 1210 10.19 -26.55 33.62
CA ARG A 1210 9.59 -26.84 34.92
C ARG A 1210 8.74 -28.10 34.87
N GLY A 1211 8.73 -28.86 35.96
CA GLY A 1211 7.51 -29.60 36.32
C GLY A 1211 6.47 -28.56 36.78
N MET A 1212 5.29 -28.54 36.18
CA MET A 1212 4.18 -27.67 36.60
C MET A 1212 4.06 -27.69 38.14
N PRO A 1213 3.98 -26.53 38.83
CA PRO A 1213 3.65 -26.54 40.27
C PRO A 1213 2.31 -27.27 40.45
N GLY A 1214 2.31 -28.26 41.35
CA GLY A 1214 1.25 -29.25 41.50
C GLY A 1214 -0.05 -28.74 42.09
#